data_AF-A0A421EJD8-F1
#
_entry.id   AF-A0A421EJD8-F1
#
_cell.length_a   1.000
_cell.length_b   1.000
_cell.length_c   1.000
_cell.angle_alpha   90.00
_cell.angle_beta   90.00
_cell.angle_gamma   90.00
#
_symmetry.space_group_name_H-M   'P 1'
#
loop_
_entity.id
_entity.type
_entity.pdbx_description
1 polymer ?
#
loop_
_entity_poly.entity_id
_entity_poly.type
_entity_poly.pdbx_seq_one_letter_code
_entity_poly.pdbx_strand_id
1 'polypeptide(L)'
;MSQQTPKSTVGNEMPTYWDDQQVDHFITSEAHTKKKTPEQFRETHVDIDRIYADNLMPLGVSDEFVTQEDILNAITASNLDDPNRIFILRGEPGSGKSQLCEWTKYQINGYGEDDEGIEDRVALHVSRSQTRMDQILDILTEPLDVDTDVRNIDDLDPDDAAAAIVEYLRGIWSTEHLSDDEIRELTEARGDKSDLREIFAKNIQEYQEALESRDENPDFNLLTRTDYRDLRLQVSFGNKLTENKDVFFSVLKNEAHEYLSRNLVGDFKELLQEYSQRYQDQGIRPTLICEDLTTFSVLKEQLLDHIFELGSSSFDIVLGWTIGWEQDNINDALARENAATYMKGRSEGYLTMTDDNGEAYFLDDDASVALARSYLGAIKRNSNAETAPEEVEEAFDELYPFNQRFIHVAYRQLNDGGSSRKTPRLLLLRVVKHCLKSSWPPYEAMKSNSFVDTPTFEIDMKYDQIYQDISRWYGVPVADGIGVKVGILETFDIDLPDSDKAPVKDDYVVFERGRGSTVIEKIKNPPAPEHDVDKDEDIDKDTEEEEGDSEVTETDEGEEDEEDEVEVIDEPELTEEERERQQKFQEFQDWVTNGEEYPSSDTLHDGAVATLERWHEPTRLSNPNASTRSAGGIYYARGDSIPVSIQGDQQRQASIDIELEWGENHGDLYTSMLEYGLFDVFDPQTTDFDQLRSWADTNVAQFKHQMREEIEECLPSELNIEKTLVLAQCFLINAARGVEIEDDGISPELVFEEYNSNQPYGKPVSEHFDRESAFGQAFTDLTMSSSDIGDLIEGIFLLKSNVVDYERLSEARRDITDDPQAHVDAALMIDTADLADAYKVGTTRNKANTKLSSLLDRISDYAAELDRLTVEEDASHIQEALEPVERWYDKSHTVDDLAEWFETLYECAGAMDVPIKPSYENAYETLTESSEEVKLSAFSDDVEQFQNMGNTTGMTLVSRLHDFARSQHEQDAWEIYEAFDSLIDDLQEQDHATGVDLEHRIKQLDEYSDYEQQRQKILSVTEDL
;
A
#
# COMPACT_ATOMS: atom_id res chain seq x y z
N MET A 1 -32.71 25.80 -29.98
CA MET A 1 -33.86 24.92 -29.69
C MET A 1 -34.23 25.19 -28.24
N SER A 2 -35.51 25.45 -27.97
CA SER A 2 -35.99 25.73 -26.62
C SER A 2 -35.68 24.54 -25.70
N GLN A 3 -34.84 24.77 -24.69
CA GLN A 3 -34.76 23.89 -23.53
C GLN A 3 -36.09 23.99 -22.81
N GLN A 4 -36.85 22.90 -22.86
CA GLN A 4 -37.98 22.70 -21.97
C GLN A 4 -37.40 22.51 -20.57
N THR A 5 -37.57 23.52 -19.74
CA THR A 5 -37.57 23.38 -18.29
C THR A 5 -38.52 22.24 -17.91
N PRO A 6 -38.13 21.28 -17.06
CA PRO A 6 -39.07 20.36 -16.46
C PRO A 6 -40.11 21.20 -15.72
N LYS A 7 -41.39 20.95 -16.00
CA LYS A 7 -42.49 21.58 -15.27
C LYS A 7 -42.42 21.10 -13.83
N SER A 8 -42.30 22.07 -12.93
CA SER A 8 -42.57 21.99 -11.49
C SER A 8 -43.78 21.08 -11.20
N THR A 9 -43.54 19.97 -10.53
CA THR A 9 -44.49 19.46 -9.54
C THR A 9 -44.64 20.55 -8.49
N VAL A 10 -45.88 20.97 -8.24
CA VAL A 10 -46.22 21.97 -7.22
C VAL A 10 -45.89 21.32 -5.88
N GLY A 11 -44.81 21.75 -5.22
CA GLY A 11 -44.33 21.23 -3.95
C GLY A 11 -44.38 22.32 -2.88
N ASN A 12 -44.84 21.93 -1.70
CA ASN A 12 -45.09 22.74 -0.50
C ASN A 12 -43.86 23.55 -0.09
N GLU A 13 -43.93 24.88 -0.22
CA GLU A 13 -42.93 25.78 0.35
C GLU A 13 -43.03 25.74 1.88
N MET A 14 -41.89 25.56 2.56
CA MET A 14 -41.83 25.57 4.02
C MET A 14 -42.19 26.97 4.56
N PRO A 15 -43.09 27.10 5.55
CA PRO A 15 -43.33 28.36 6.23
C PRO A 15 -42.04 28.93 6.85
N THR A 16 -41.69 30.18 6.53
CA THR A 16 -40.48 30.83 7.04
C THR A 16 -40.82 31.89 8.08
N TYR A 17 -40.18 31.79 9.25
CA TYR A 17 -40.38 32.70 10.39
C TYR A 17 -39.08 33.44 10.77
N TRP A 18 -38.16 33.58 9.82
CA TRP A 18 -36.87 34.27 9.99
C TRP A 18 -36.47 35.05 8.73
N ASP A 19 -35.59 36.03 8.90
CA ASP A 19 -34.99 36.80 7.81
C ASP A 19 -33.68 36.12 7.35
N ASP A 20 -33.54 35.81 6.04
CA ASP A 20 -32.32 35.21 5.45
C ASP A 20 -31.05 36.00 5.77
N GLN A 21 -31.15 37.33 5.86
CA GLN A 21 -30.03 38.20 6.21
C GLN A 21 -29.51 37.94 7.62
N GLN A 22 -30.37 37.57 8.56
CA GLN A 22 -29.97 37.24 9.93
C GLN A 22 -29.30 35.87 10.00
N VAL A 23 -29.73 34.91 9.18
CA VAL A 23 -29.07 33.60 9.06
C VAL A 23 -27.61 33.77 8.60
N ASP A 24 -27.36 34.61 7.59
CA ASP A 24 -26.01 34.90 7.10
C ASP A 24 -25.18 35.78 8.07
N HIS A 25 -25.83 36.54 8.95
CA HIS A 25 -25.18 37.37 9.96
C HIS A 25 -24.68 36.54 11.16
N PHE A 26 -25.52 35.61 11.64
CA PHE A 26 -25.19 34.79 12.82
C PHE A 26 -24.40 33.52 12.48
N ILE A 27 -24.71 32.84 11.37
CA ILE A 27 -24.01 31.61 10.97
C ILE A 27 -22.94 31.94 9.93
N THR A 28 -21.72 32.15 10.41
CA THR A 28 -20.52 32.50 9.65
C THR A 28 -19.47 31.39 9.69
N SER A 29 -18.55 31.39 8.74
CA SER A 29 -17.41 30.46 8.68
C SER A 29 -16.40 30.67 9.81
N GLU A 30 -16.35 31.89 10.38
CA GLU A 30 -15.44 32.28 11.46
C GLU A 30 -16.23 32.72 12.70
N ALA A 31 -15.70 32.39 13.89
CA ALA A 31 -16.24 32.86 15.16
C ALA A 31 -16.01 34.37 15.34
N HIS A 32 -14.81 34.83 14.98
CA HIS A 32 -14.48 36.26 14.90
C HIS A 32 -14.90 36.81 13.54
N THR A 33 -15.88 37.72 13.53
CA THR A 33 -16.19 38.53 12.35
C THR A 33 -16.37 39.97 12.79
N LYS A 34 -15.89 40.94 11.99
CA LYS A 34 -16.17 42.38 12.20
C LYS A 34 -17.68 42.73 12.23
N LYS A 35 -18.56 41.73 12.07
CA LYS A 35 -20.02 41.84 11.98
C LYS A 35 -20.72 41.59 13.32
N LYS A 36 -20.19 40.72 14.19
CA LYS A 36 -20.82 40.40 15.48
C LYS A 36 -20.34 41.36 16.57
N THR A 37 -21.28 41.89 17.35
CA THR A 37 -20.93 42.62 18.58
C THR A 37 -20.60 41.62 19.71
N PRO A 38 -19.87 42.04 20.77
CA PRO A 38 -19.62 41.19 21.93
C PRO A 38 -20.92 40.65 22.58
N GLU A 39 -21.97 41.46 22.60
CA GLU A 39 -23.31 41.05 23.07
C GLU A 39 -23.91 39.93 22.20
N GLN A 40 -23.78 40.04 20.88
CA GLN A 40 -24.25 39.00 19.95
C GLN A 40 -23.44 37.71 20.06
N PHE A 41 -22.12 37.80 20.34
CA PHE A 41 -21.31 36.62 20.63
C PHE A 41 -21.82 35.90 21.88
N ARG A 42 -22.11 36.65 22.96
CA ARG A 42 -22.63 36.10 24.22
C ARG A 42 -23.96 35.37 24.05
N GLU A 43 -24.83 35.83 23.16
CA GLU A 43 -26.11 35.15 22.88
C GLU A 43 -25.94 33.80 22.20
N THR A 44 -24.89 33.64 21.39
CA THR A 44 -24.60 32.42 20.61
C THR A 44 -23.57 31.49 21.24
N HIS A 45 -22.95 31.90 22.36
CA HIS A 45 -21.92 31.11 23.02
C HIS A 45 -22.55 29.94 23.78
N VAL A 46 -22.03 28.74 23.55
CA VAL A 46 -22.32 27.54 24.33
C VAL A 46 -21.04 27.14 25.04
N ASP A 47 -21.17 26.77 26.31
CA ASP A 47 -20.03 26.48 27.16
C ASP A 47 -19.26 25.25 26.67
N ILE A 48 -17.94 25.41 26.51
CA ILE A 48 -17.04 24.36 26.05
C ILE A 48 -16.43 23.69 27.29
N ASP A 49 -17.21 22.84 27.94
CA ASP A 49 -16.89 22.31 29.28
C ASP A 49 -16.18 20.95 29.27
N ARG A 50 -15.91 20.39 28.10
CA ARG A 50 -15.26 19.10 27.95
C ARG A 50 -14.03 19.22 27.04
N ILE A 51 -12.93 19.67 27.63
CA ILE A 51 -11.63 19.83 26.96
C ILE A 51 -10.64 18.87 27.62
N TYR A 52 -10.02 17.97 26.85
CA TYR A 52 -9.09 17.00 27.41
C TYR A 52 -7.76 17.67 27.73
N ALA A 53 -7.35 17.70 29.01
CA ALA A 53 -6.08 18.25 29.43
C ALA A 53 -5.04 17.14 29.59
N ASP A 54 -4.18 16.96 28.59
CA ASP A 54 -2.98 16.11 28.73
C ASP A 54 -2.15 16.57 29.93
N ASN A 55 -1.98 17.89 30.07
CA ASN A 55 -1.35 18.51 31.22
C ASN A 55 -1.83 19.96 31.37
N LEU A 56 -2.18 20.37 32.59
CA LEU A 56 -2.48 21.75 32.97
C LEU A 56 -1.80 22.05 34.30
N MET A 57 -0.52 22.40 34.22
CA MET A 57 0.39 22.58 35.36
C MET A 57 -0.09 23.60 36.42
N PRO A 58 -0.68 24.77 36.06
CA PRO A 58 -1.12 25.75 37.06
C PRO A 58 -2.20 25.22 38.01
N LEU A 59 -3.05 24.30 37.54
CA LEU A 59 -4.09 23.65 38.34
C LEU A 59 -3.69 22.25 38.83
N GLY A 60 -2.58 21.70 38.34
CA GLY A 60 -2.11 20.36 38.70
C GLY A 60 -2.97 19.23 38.13
N VAL A 61 -3.68 19.49 37.04
CA VAL A 61 -4.56 18.53 36.34
C VAL A 61 -3.77 17.88 35.20
N SER A 62 -3.92 16.57 35.00
CA SER A 62 -3.28 15.82 33.91
C SER A 62 -4.11 14.59 33.58
N ASP A 63 -4.30 14.34 32.29
CA ASP A 63 -5.11 13.25 31.74
C ASP A 63 -6.59 13.27 32.19
N GLU A 64 -7.17 14.47 32.32
CA GLU A 64 -8.57 14.68 32.73
C GLU A 64 -9.29 15.73 31.87
N PHE A 65 -10.62 15.69 31.82
CA PHE A 65 -11.42 16.73 31.17
C PHE A 65 -11.57 17.96 32.07
N VAL A 66 -11.37 19.14 31.49
CA VAL A 66 -11.49 20.45 32.13
C VAL A 66 -12.49 21.34 31.41
N THR A 67 -12.97 22.36 32.12
CA THR A 67 -13.91 23.35 31.58
C THR A 67 -13.20 24.55 30.96
N GLN A 68 -13.92 25.35 30.16
CA GLN A 68 -13.40 26.64 29.66
C GLN A 68 -13.01 27.60 30.81
N GLU A 69 -13.71 27.54 31.95
CA GLU A 69 -13.39 28.34 33.15
C GLU A 69 -12.07 27.91 33.79
N ASP A 70 -11.78 26.61 33.85
CA ASP A 70 -10.51 26.10 34.38
C ASP A 70 -9.32 26.59 33.54
N ILE A 71 -9.49 26.65 32.21
CA ILE A 71 -8.46 27.17 31.30
C ILE A 71 -8.22 28.66 31.55
N LEU A 72 -9.29 29.47 31.66
CA LEU A 72 -9.19 30.89 32.00
C LEU A 72 -8.47 31.09 33.34
N ASN A 73 -8.82 30.30 34.36
CA ASN A 73 -8.19 30.35 35.67
C ASN A 73 -6.68 30.01 35.58
N ALA A 74 -6.31 29.01 34.78
CA ALA A 74 -4.90 28.65 34.58
C ALA A 74 -4.10 29.75 33.84
N ILE A 75 -4.68 30.35 32.80
CA ILE A 75 -4.09 31.47 32.05
C ILE A 75 -3.92 32.71 32.94
N THR A 76 -4.83 32.95 33.87
CA THR A 76 -4.83 34.14 34.73
C THR A 76 -4.10 33.95 36.07
N ALA A 77 -3.62 32.74 36.36
CA ALA A 77 -2.90 32.42 37.61
C ALA A 77 -1.48 32.98 37.74
N SER A 78 -0.90 33.59 36.69
CA SER A 78 0.46 34.16 36.72
C SER A 78 0.59 35.46 37.51
N ASN A 79 1.82 35.73 37.93
CA ASN A 79 2.30 37.03 38.38
C ASN A 79 2.91 37.84 37.22
N LEU A 80 3.05 39.15 37.40
CA LEU A 80 3.63 40.06 36.39
C LEU A 80 5.05 39.66 35.94
N ASP A 81 5.88 39.16 36.87
CA ASP A 81 7.29 38.82 36.63
C ASP A 81 7.52 37.37 36.19
N ASP A 82 6.46 36.56 36.08
CA ASP A 82 6.63 35.16 35.66
C ASP A 82 7.15 35.10 34.21
N PRO A 83 7.98 34.10 33.86
CA PRO A 83 8.44 33.93 32.49
C PRO A 83 7.28 33.62 31.54
N ASN A 84 7.57 33.51 30.25
CA ASN A 84 6.60 33.06 29.25
C ASN A 84 5.95 31.73 29.66
N ARG A 85 4.61 31.70 29.62
CA ARG A 85 3.80 30.51 29.91
C ARG A 85 2.98 30.17 28.69
N ILE A 86 3.03 28.90 28.28
CA ILE A 86 2.50 28.47 26.99
C ILE A 86 1.36 27.48 27.21
N PHE A 87 0.20 27.78 26.62
CA PHE A 87 -0.99 26.95 26.59
C PHE A 87 -1.26 26.57 25.14
N ILE A 88 -1.27 25.28 24.85
CA ILE A 88 -1.47 24.73 23.51
C ILE A 88 -2.88 24.16 23.42
N LEU A 89 -3.66 24.62 22.45
CA LEU A 89 -5.02 24.17 22.14
C LEU A 89 -5.03 23.38 20.83
N ARG A 90 -5.02 22.06 20.91
CA ARG A 90 -5.03 21.14 19.78
C ARG A 90 -6.46 20.76 19.39
N GLY A 91 -6.78 20.73 18.09
CA GLY A 91 -8.01 20.09 17.59
C GLY A 91 -8.28 20.33 16.10
N GLU A 92 -9.22 19.62 15.50
CA GLU A 92 -9.61 19.80 14.08
C GLU A 92 -10.21 21.20 13.75
N PRO A 93 -10.13 21.70 12.50
CA PRO A 93 -10.81 22.92 12.09
C PRO A 93 -12.32 22.86 12.39
N GLY A 94 -12.84 23.90 13.06
CA GLY A 94 -14.26 23.95 13.43
C GLY A 94 -14.61 23.32 14.78
N SER A 95 -13.65 22.74 15.50
CA SER A 95 -13.83 22.11 16.83
C SER A 95 -14.17 23.07 17.99
N GLY A 96 -14.41 24.36 17.74
CA GLY A 96 -14.66 25.37 18.79
C GLY A 96 -13.42 26.14 19.29
N LYS A 97 -12.21 25.88 18.76
CA LYS A 97 -10.97 26.62 19.17
C LYS A 97 -11.09 28.14 19.10
N SER A 98 -11.50 28.68 17.95
CA SER A 98 -11.68 30.13 17.76
C SER A 98 -12.75 30.68 18.70
N GLN A 99 -13.78 29.89 19.01
CA GLN A 99 -14.84 30.28 19.94
C GLN A 99 -14.32 30.36 21.38
N LEU A 100 -13.48 29.40 21.80
CA LEU A 100 -12.79 29.44 23.09
C LEU A 100 -11.78 30.61 23.20
N CYS A 101 -11.03 30.87 22.14
CA CYS A 101 -10.06 31.98 22.06
C CYS A 101 -10.76 33.34 22.16
N GLU A 102 -11.84 33.53 21.40
CA GLU A 102 -12.63 34.76 21.43
C GLU A 102 -13.38 34.94 22.77
N TRP A 103 -13.89 33.85 23.36
CA TRP A 103 -14.45 33.88 24.71
C TRP A 103 -13.38 34.31 25.74
N THR A 104 -12.18 33.72 25.70
CA THR A 104 -11.07 34.07 26.61
C THR A 104 -10.68 35.54 26.49
N LYS A 105 -10.63 36.09 25.26
CA LYS A 105 -10.40 37.51 25.01
C LYS A 105 -11.45 38.39 25.68
N TYR A 106 -12.74 38.07 25.54
CA TYR A 106 -13.82 38.86 26.17
C TYR A 106 -13.83 38.73 27.69
N GLN A 107 -13.43 37.60 28.26
CA GLN A 107 -13.28 37.48 29.71
C GLN A 107 -12.14 38.36 30.26
N ILE A 108 -11.04 38.49 29.50
CA ILE A 108 -9.88 39.30 29.92
C ILE A 108 -10.11 40.80 29.67
N ASN A 109 -10.62 41.18 28.48
CA ASN A 109 -10.81 42.59 28.10
C ASN A 109 -12.20 43.15 28.43
N GLY A 110 -13.17 42.30 28.74
CA GLY A 110 -14.57 42.66 28.97
C GLY A 110 -15.45 42.66 27.70
N TYR A 111 -16.78 42.56 27.88
CA TYR A 111 -17.77 42.56 26.79
C TYR A 111 -18.22 43.98 26.33
N GLY A 112 -17.73 45.06 26.94
CA GLY A 112 -18.11 46.44 26.57
C GLY A 112 -17.83 47.48 27.65
N GLU A 113 -18.42 48.68 27.54
CA GLU A 113 -18.17 49.82 28.45
C GLU A 113 -18.57 49.55 29.92
N ASP A 114 -19.45 48.57 30.18
CA ASP A 114 -19.97 48.22 31.51
C ASP A 114 -19.23 47.02 32.17
N ASP A 115 -18.29 46.40 31.47
CA ASP A 115 -17.50 45.24 31.94
C ASP A 115 -16.02 45.50 31.64
N GLU A 116 -15.24 45.86 32.65
CA GLU A 116 -13.82 46.24 32.51
C GLU A 116 -12.87 45.03 32.41
N GLY A 117 -13.39 43.78 32.44
CA GLY A 117 -12.57 42.57 32.34
C GLY A 117 -11.70 42.32 33.57
N ILE A 118 -10.52 41.72 33.37
CA ILE A 118 -9.59 41.38 34.47
C ILE A 118 -8.55 42.50 34.65
N GLU A 119 -8.53 43.10 35.85
CA GLU A 119 -7.55 44.11 36.23
C GLU A 119 -6.10 43.59 36.05
N ASP A 120 -5.20 44.45 35.57
CA ASP A 120 -3.77 44.18 35.31
C ASP A 120 -3.45 43.20 34.15
N ARG A 121 -4.41 42.91 33.27
CA ARG A 121 -4.20 42.03 32.09
C ARG A 121 -4.78 42.63 30.81
N VAL A 122 -4.23 42.20 29.67
CA VAL A 122 -4.77 42.54 28.34
C VAL A 122 -4.68 41.33 27.43
N ALA A 123 -5.76 41.00 26.73
CA ALA A 123 -5.78 39.97 25.70
C ALA A 123 -5.49 40.56 24.32
N LEU A 124 -4.40 40.10 23.70
CA LEU A 124 -3.96 40.43 22.35
C LEU A 124 -4.38 39.28 21.45
N HIS A 125 -5.53 39.41 20.79
CA HIS A 125 -6.11 38.33 19.99
C HIS A 125 -5.77 38.46 18.52
N VAL A 126 -4.95 37.54 18.01
CA VAL A 126 -4.64 37.37 16.58
C VAL A 126 -5.55 36.28 16.02
N SER A 127 -6.61 36.72 15.37
CA SER A 127 -7.62 35.85 14.74
C SER A 127 -7.11 35.26 13.42
N ARG A 128 -7.74 34.16 12.95
CA ARG A 128 -7.36 33.50 11.69
C ARG A 128 -7.35 34.43 10.47
N SER A 129 -8.23 35.42 10.40
CA SER A 129 -8.35 36.34 9.26
C SER A 129 -7.33 37.48 9.23
N GLN A 130 -6.43 37.56 10.22
CA GLN A 130 -5.41 38.61 10.33
C GLN A 130 -4.04 38.10 9.86
N THR A 131 -3.88 37.92 8.56
CA THR A 131 -2.66 37.35 7.94
C THR A 131 -1.58 38.37 7.60
N ARG A 132 -1.87 39.68 7.70
CA ARG A 132 -0.92 40.74 7.35
C ARG A 132 -0.08 41.16 8.56
N MET A 133 1.20 41.39 8.32
CA MET A 133 2.16 41.75 9.38
C MET A 133 1.84 43.08 10.05
N ASP A 134 1.36 44.07 9.29
CA ASP A 134 0.90 45.35 9.85
C ASP A 134 -0.26 45.15 10.84
N GLN A 135 -1.25 44.33 10.50
CA GLN A 135 -2.38 44.03 11.38
C GLN A 135 -1.97 43.30 12.66
N ILE A 136 -1.07 42.33 12.55
CA ILE A 136 -0.57 41.58 13.71
C ILE A 136 0.20 42.52 14.65
N LEU A 137 1.05 43.39 14.09
CA LEU A 137 1.81 44.35 14.87
C LEU A 137 0.93 45.44 15.48
N ASP A 138 -0.07 45.94 14.74
CA ASP A 138 -1.08 46.87 15.25
C ASP A 138 -1.78 46.29 16.49
N ILE A 139 -2.13 44.99 16.51
CA ILE A 139 -2.75 44.36 17.69
C ILE A 139 -1.78 44.33 18.88
N LEU A 140 -0.49 44.10 18.61
CA LEU A 140 0.55 44.07 19.64
C LEU A 140 0.91 45.46 20.16
N THR A 141 0.70 46.52 19.37
CA THR A 141 1.12 47.90 19.70
C THR A 141 -0.01 48.87 20.00
N GLU A 142 -1.25 48.59 19.59
CA GLU A 142 -2.43 49.43 19.84
C GLU A 142 -2.61 49.72 21.35
N PRO A 143 -2.50 48.73 22.27
CA PRO A 143 -2.57 49.00 23.70
C PRO A 143 -1.37 49.80 24.25
N LEU A 144 -0.26 49.85 23.51
CA LEU A 144 0.98 50.53 23.88
C LEU A 144 1.12 51.94 23.25
N ASP A 145 0.23 52.34 22.34
CA ASP A 145 0.27 53.60 21.57
C ASP A 145 1.62 53.81 20.84
N VAL A 146 2.05 52.79 20.08
CA VAL A 146 3.34 52.78 19.36
C VAL A 146 3.14 52.63 17.86
N ASP A 147 3.63 53.60 17.08
CA ASP A 147 3.70 53.50 15.62
C ASP A 147 4.81 52.52 15.19
N THR A 148 4.47 51.55 14.34
CA THR A 148 5.43 50.57 13.78
C THR A 148 5.74 50.88 12.31
N ASP A 149 7.03 50.99 11.97
CA ASP A 149 7.50 51.08 10.58
C ASP A 149 7.76 49.65 10.06
N VAL A 150 6.82 49.10 9.27
CA VAL A 150 6.86 47.71 8.78
C VAL A 150 6.73 47.68 7.27
N ARG A 151 7.48 46.79 6.60
CA ARG A 151 7.30 46.51 5.18
C ARG A 151 6.42 45.27 5.03
N ASN A 152 5.38 45.37 4.21
CA ASN A 152 4.54 44.21 3.90
C ASN A 152 5.16 43.40 2.75
N ILE A 153 4.94 42.09 2.78
CA ILE A 153 5.38 41.18 1.72
C ILE A 153 4.66 41.46 0.40
N ASP A 154 3.44 42.00 0.44
CA ASP A 154 2.67 42.46 -0.73
C ASP A 154 3.40 43.54 -1.55
N ASP A 155 4.28 44.31 -0.92
CA ASP A 155 5.00 45.44 -1.53
C ASP A 155 6.41 45.04 -2.05
N LEU A 156 6.82 43.78 -1.87
CA LEU A 156 8.10 43.26 -2.35
C LEU A 156 8.00 42.81 -3.81
N ASP A 157 9.01 43.17 -4.60
CA ASP A 157 9.21 42.58 -5.93
C ASP A 157 9.79 41.16 -5.76
N PRO A 158 9.11 40.09 -6.25
CA PRO A 158 9.53 38.71 -6.02
C PRO A 158 10.92 38.38 -6.59
N ASP A 159 11.27 38.94 -7.75
CA ASP A 159 12.54 38.69 -8.41
C ASP A 159 13.69 39.38 -7.66
N ASP A 160 13.50 40.62 -7.22
CA ASP A 160 14.48 41.35 -6.44
C ASP A 160 14.69 40.71 -5.05
N ALA A 161 13.61 40.25 -4.40
CA ALA A 161 13.67 39.57 -3.11
C ALA A 161 14.41 38.21 -3.22
N ALA A 162 14.07 37.40 -4.22
CA ALA A 162 14.72 36.12 -4.50
C ALA A 162 16.21 36.29 -4.82
N ALA A 163 16.57 37.29 -5.65
CA ALA A 163 17.95 37.59 -5.96
C ALA A 163 18.75 37.99 -4.71
N ALA A 164 18.16 38.78 -3.83
CA ALA A 164 18.79 39.23 -2.60
C ALA A 164 19.00 38.07 -1.60
N ILE A 165 18.04 37.16 -1.46
CA ILE A 165 18.17 35.94 -0.64
C ILE A 165 19.33 35.08 -1.18
N VAL A 166 19.40 34.84 -2.49
CA VAL A 166 20.44 34.00 -3.08
C VAL A 166 21.83 34.60 -2.94
N GLU A 167 21.97 35.93 -3.06
CA GLU A 167 23.25 36.61 -2.81
C GLU A 167 23.66 36.60 -1.33
N TYR A 168 22.70 36.65 -0.40
CA TYR A 168 22.96 36.47 1.04
C TYR A 168 23.45 35.05 1.36
N LEU A 169 22.78 34.03 0.84
CA LEU A 169 23.16 32.62 1.01
C LEU A 169 24.57 32.32 0.45
N ARG A 170 24.94 32.95 -0.68
CA ARG A 170 26.32 32.90 -1.22
C ARG A 170 27.38 33.41 -0.24
N GLY A 171 27.03 34.44 0.54
CA GLY A 171 27.95 35.06 1.50
C GLY A 171 28.24 34.18 2.71
N ILE A 172 27.21 33.55 3.27
CA ILE A 172 27.28 32.85 4.57
C ILE A 172 27.88 31.45 4.48
N TRP A 173 27.60 30.69 3.41
CA TRP A 173 28.04 29.30 3.33
C TRP A 173 29.50 29.09 2.94
N SER A 174 30.21 30.17 2.60
CA SER A 174 31.64 30.13 2.28
C SER A 174 32.54 29.66 3.43
N THR A 175 32.00 29.36 4.63
CA THR A 175 32.81 29.14 5.83
C THR A 175 32.66 27.83 6.60
N GLU A 176 31.70 26.91 6.38
CA GLU A 176 31.70 25.66 7.18
C GLU A 176 30.98 24.40 6.62
N HIS A 177 30.03 24.49 5.68
CA HIS A 177 29.20 23.33 5.29
C HIS A 177 29.24 22.91 3.81
N LEU A 178 29.57 23.82 2.90
CA LEU A 178 29.64 23.56 1.46
C LEU A 178 30.97 24.05 0.90
N SER A 179 31.47 23.41 -0.15
CA SER A 179 32.61 23.94 -0.91
C SER A 179 32.18 25.09 -1.83
N ASP A 180 33.11 26.00 -2.13
CA ASP A 180 32.87 27.13 -3.06
C ASP A 180 32.31 26.67 -4.42
N ASP A 181 32.68 25.47 -4.88
CA ASP A 181 32.19 24.89 -6.12
C ASP A 181 30.71 24.42 -6.01
N GLU A 182 30.31 23.86 -4.87
CA GLU A 182 28.91 23.43 -4.60
C GLU A 182 27.98 24.64 -4.41
N ILE A 183 28.43 25.69 -3.73
CA ILE A 183 27.69 26.95 -3.57
C ILE A 183 27.49 27.63 -4.93
N ARG A 184 28.53 27.62 -5.77
CA ARG A 184 28.45 28.15 -7.13
C ARG A 184 27.43 27.36 -7.96
N GLU A 185 27.46 26.03 -7.90
CA GLU A 185 26.54 25.17 -8.66
C GLU A 185 25.06 25.32 -8.22
N LEU A 186 24.80 25.58 -6.93
CA LEU A 186 23.45 25.84 -6.39
C LEU A 186 22.87 27.21 -6.77
N THR A 187 23.71 28.19 -7.08
CA THR A 187 23.31 29.60 -7.20
C THR A 187 23.56 30.20 -8.59
N GLU A 188 24.22 29.47 -9.49
CA GLU A 188 24.40 29.87 -10.89
C GLU A 188 23.07 29.85 -11.65
N ALA A 189 22.85 30.86 -12.49
CA ALA A 189 21.64 30.97 -13.31
C ALA A 189 21.63 29.89 -14.39
N ARG A 190 20.55 29.11 -14.48
CA ARG A 190 20.48 27.90 -15.34
C ARG A 190 19.63 28.03 -16.61
N GLY A 191 19.33 29.25 -17.06
CA GLY A 191 18.59 29.45 -18.31
C GLY A 191 17.17 28.88 -18.22
N ASP A 192 16.80 27.92 -19.07
CA ASP A 192 15.45 27.32 -19.11
C ASP A 192 15.20 26.23 -18.03
N LYS A 193 16.00 26.17 -16.97
CA LYS A 193 15.90 25.16 -15.90
C LYS A 193 15.72 25.84 -14.55
N SER A 194 14.84 25.30 -13.70
CA SER A 194 14.53 25.84 -12.38
C SER A 194 15.78 26.00 -11.52
N ASP A 195 16.13 27.24 -11.19
CA ASP A 195 17.17 27.59 -10.22
C ASP A 195 16.55 28.08 -8.89
N LEU A 196 17.37 28.25 -7.84
CA LEU A 196 16.88 28.74 -6.54
C LEU A 196 16.21 30.11 -6.63
N ARG A 197 16.59 30.96 -7.59
CA ARG A 197 16.00 32.29 -7.75
C ARG A 197 14.61 32.18 -8.33
N GLU A 198 14.43 31.36 -9.36
CA GLU A 198 13.13 31.07 -9.95
C GLU A 198 12.19 30.40 -8.96
N ILE A 199 12.68 29.45 -8.16
CA ILE A 199 11.88 28.78 -7.12
C ILE A 199 11.43 29.79 -6.05
N PHE A 200 12.36 30.60 -5.51
CA PHE A 200 12.00 31.61 -4.51
C PHE A 200 11.08 32.69 -5.06
N ALA A 201 11.33 33.20 -6.27
CA ALA A 201 10.49 34.22 -6.89
C ALA A 201 9.07 33.68 -7.14
N LYS A 202 8.97 32.45 -7.66
CA LYS A 202 7.69 31.77 -7.88
C LYS A 202 6.93 31.57 -6.57
N ASN A 203 7.57 31.04 -5.53
CA ASN A 203 6.92 30.76 -4.25
C ASN A 203 6.49 32.06 -3.52
N ILE A 204 7.28 33.15 -3.65
CA ILE A 204 6.88 34.48 -3.15
C ILE A 204 5.68 35.03 -3.92
N GLN A 205 5.66 34.89 -5.25
CA GLN A 205 4.56 35.34 -6.09
C GLN A 205 3.28 34.55 -5.82
N GLU A 206 3.35 33.21 -5.75
CA GLU A 206 2.20 32.35 -5.43
C GLU A 206 1.61 32.71 -4.05
N TYR A 207 2.47 33.03 -3.09
CA TYR A 207 2.01 33.50 -1.78
C TYR A 207 1.32 34.87 -1.84
N GLN A 208 1.87 35.84 -2.58
CA GLN A 208 1.23 37.14 -2.78
C GLN A 208 -0.14 36.99 -3.47
N GLU A 209 -0.24 36.16 -4.50
CA GLU A 209 -1.50 35.85 -5.19
C GLU A 209 -2.52 35.17 -4.26
N ALA A 210 -2.04 34.28 -3.38
CA ALA A 210 -2.89 33.60 -2.41
C ALA A 210 -3.40 34.56 -1.32
N LEU A 211 -2.59 35.52 -0.86
CA LEU A 211 -3.00 36.58 0.07
C LEU A 211 -4.10 37.49 -0.52
N GLU A 212 -4.12 37.70 -1.84
CA GLU A 212 -5.17 38.47 -2.52
C GLU A 212 -6.52 37.72 -2.59
N SER A 213 -6.49 36.39 -2.54
CA SER A 213 -7.67 35.53 -2.76
C SER A 213 -8.66 35.46 -1.59
N ARG A 214 -8.30 35.95 -0.40
CA ARG A 214 -9.11 36.08 0.84
C ARG A 214 -9.78 34.81 1.41
N ASP A 215 -9.83 33.70 0.68
CA ASP A 215 -10.55 32.48 1.11
C ASP A 215 -9.65 31.43 1.80
N GLU A 216 -8.32 31.56 1.74
CA GLU A 216 -7.39 30.60 2.38
C GLU A 216 -6.19 31.31 3.02
N ASN A 217 -5.80 30.90 4.24
CA ASN A 217 -4.53 31.28 4.87
C ASN A 217 -3.41 30.46 4.20
N PRO A 218 -2.62 31.03 3.28
CA PRO A 218 -1.64 30.24 2.55
C PRO A 218 -0.44 29.95 3.47
N ASP A 219 0.00 28.70 3.54
CA ASP A 219 1.25 28.38 4.23
C ASP A 219 2.42 28.94 3.41
N PHE A 220 3.22 29.80 4.02
CA PHE A 220 4.37 30.39 3.34
C PHE A 220 5.59 29.49 3.54
N ASN A 221 6.00 28.82 2.47
CA ASN A 221 7.28 28.10 2.42
C ASN A 221 8.09 28.59 1.23
N LEU A 222 9.21 29.27 1.48
CA LEU A 222 10.15 29.65 0.43
C LEU A 222 10.72 28.44 -0.32
N LEU A 223 10.82 27.29 0.33
CA LEU A 223 11.31 26.04 -0.25
C LEU A 223 10.51 24.85 0.27
N THR A 224 9.88 24.09 -0.62
CA THR A 224 9.21 22.83 -0.27
C THR A 224 10.13 21.62 -0.44
N ARG A 225 9.78 20.48 0.18
CA ARG A 225 10.51 19.21 -0.04
C ARG A 225 10.45 18.75 -1.50
N THR A 226 9.38 19.09 -2.22
CA THR A 226 9.23 18.82 -3.65
C THR A 226 10.16 19.69 -4.47
N ASP A 227 10.22 20.99 -4.20
CA ASP A 227 11.16 21.92 -4.86
C ASP A 227 12.62 21.49 -4.63
N TYR A 228 12.94 21.09 -3.40
CA TYR A 228 14.27 20.60 -3.04
C TYR A 228 14.60 19.26 -3.73
N ARG A 229 13.62 18.37 -3.86
CA ARG A 229 13.76 17.10 -4.61
C ARG A 229 14.00 17.37 -6.10
N ASP A 230 13.25 18.28 -6.70
CA ASP A 230 13.36 18.62 -8.12
C ASP A 230 14.68 19.31 -8.42
N LEU A 231 15.09 20.25 -7.56
CA LEU A 231 16.41 20.87 -7.60
C LEU A 231 17.52 19.81 -7.50
N ARG A 232 17.35 18.79 -6.65
CA ARG A 232 18.32 17.70 -6.50
C ARG A 232 18.40 16.78 -7.72
N LEU A 233 17.27 16.47 -8.35
CA LEU A 233 17.25 15.66 -9.57
C LEU A 233 17.95 16.37 -10.76
N GLN A 234 18.03 17.70 -10.71
CA GLN A 234 18.62 18.52 -11.76
C GLN A 234 20.10 18.89 -11.52
N VAL A 235 20.67 18.58 -10.36
CA VAL A 235 22.05 18.91 -10.01
C VAL A 235 22.90 17.65 -9.90
N SER A 236 24.09 17.65 -10.51
CA SER A 236 25.05 16.54 -10.52
C SER A 236 25.90 16.53 -9.24
N PHE A 237 25.28 16.24 -8.09
CA PHE A 237 25.97 16.33 -6.79
C PHE A 237 27.02 15.22 -6.55
N GLY A 238 28.10 15.57 -5.85
CA GLY A 238 29.03 14.63 -5.23
C GLY A 238 28.51 14.04 -3.90
N ASN A 239 29.13 12.94 -3.46
CA ASN A 239 28.68 12.00 -2.41
C ASN A 239 28.23 12.58 -1.04
N LYS A 240 28.47 13.86 -0.70
CA LYS A 240 28.15 14.44 0.62
C LYS A 240 26.67 14.84 0.81
N LEU A 241 26.01 15.33 -0.24
CA LEU A 241 24.59 15.73 -0.18
C LEU A 241 23.63 14.53 -0.21
N THR A 242 24.12 13.36 -0.64
CA THR A 242 23.42 12.07 -0.55
C THR A 242 23.39 11.47 0.85
N GLU A 243 24.31 11.85 1.75
CA GLU A 243 24.47 11.24 3.08
C GLU A 243 23.74 12.01 4.21
N ASN A 244 23.54 13.33 4.10
CA ASN A 244 22.92 14.17 5.15
C ASN A 244 21.67 14.94 4.64
N LYS A 245 20.72 14.22 4.02
CA LYS A 245 19.60 14.80 3.25
C LYS A 245 18.73 15.79 4.03
N ASP A 246 18.41 15.48 5.29
CA ASP A 246 17.43 16.25 6.08
C ASP A 246 18.04 17.49 6.77
N VAL A 247 19.34 17.44 7.07
CA VAL A 247 20.08 18.55 7.68
C VAL A 247 20.30 19.69 6.68
N PHE A 248 20.52 19.37 5.40
CA PHE A 248 20.75 20.41 4.38
C PHE A 248 19.46 21.12 3.95
N PHE A 249 18.34 20.42 3.85
CA PHE A 249 17.04 21.03 3.54
C PHE A 249 16.63 22.04 4.62
N SER A 250 16.71 21.63 5.89
CA SER A 250 16.37 22.48 7.04
C SER A 250 17.26 23.72 7.14
N VAL A 251 18.59 23.57 6.98
CA VAL A 251 19.52 24.71 7.00
C VAL A 251 19.23 25.69 5.84
N LEU A 252 18.97 25.19 4.63
CA LEU A 252 18.70 26.04 3.47
C LEU A 252 17.38 26.81 3.61
N LYS A 253 16.36 26.13 4.13
CA LYS A 253 15.05 26.72 4.40
C LYS A 253 15.15 27.81 5.47
N ASN A 254 15.75 27.52 6.62
CA ASN A 254 15.78 28.42 7.76
C ASN A 254 16.54 29.71 7.46
N GLU A 255 17.71 29.63 6.81
CA GLU A 255 18.50 30.81 6.44
C GLU A 255 17.78 31.73 5.44
N ALA A 256 17.03 31.14 4.50
CA ALA A 256 16.22 31.91 3.55
C ALA A 256 15.05 32.64 4.25
N HIS A 257 14.37 31.96 5.19
CA HIS A 257 13.28 32.56 5.97
C HIS A 257 13.79 33.61 6.97
N GLU A 258 14.95 33.40 7.59
CA GLU A 258 15.60 34.37 8.49
C GLU A 258 15.98 35.66 7.75
N TYR A 259 16.48 35.55 6.52
CA TYR A 259 16.78 36.74 5.70
C TYR A 259 15.51 37.53 5.34
N LEU A 260 14.44 36.85 4.94
CA LEU A 260 13.21 37.50 4.53
C LEU A 260 12.52 38.20 5.72
N SER A 261 12.40 37.51 6.85
CA SER A 261 11.83 38.06 8.09
C SER A 261 12.59 39.28 8.59
N ARG A 262 13.93 39.23 8.62
CA ARG A 262 14.78 40.39 8.98
C ARG A 262 14.58 41.61 8.08
N ASN A 263 14.30 41.41 6.80
CA ASN A 263 14.09 42.52 5.86
C ASN A 263 12.67 43.11 5.91
N LEU A 264 11.69 42.33 6.36
CA LEU A 264 10.28 42.76 6.47
C LEU A 264 10.01 43.53 7.77
N VAL A 265 10.43 42.96 8.92
CA VAL A 265 10.07 43.45 10.26
C VAL A 265 11.31 43.80 11.11
N GLY A 266 12.50 43.37 10.71
CA GLY A 266 13.69 43.45 11.54
C GLY A 266 13.80 42.24 12.49
N ASP A 267 14.37 42.44 13.67
CA ASP A 267 14.45 41.39 14.70
C ASP A 267 13.14 41.38 15.50
N PHE A 268 12.17 40.56 15.07
CA PHE A 268 10.86 40.46 15.71
C PHE A 268 10.96 39.98 17.16
N LYS A 269 11.99 39.20 17.48
CA LYS A 269 12.26 38.74 18.85
C LYS A 269 12.69 39.90 19.74
N GLU A 270 13.55 40.80 19.27
CA GLU A 270 13.88 42.03 20.01
C GLU A 270 12.64 42.92 20.22
N LEU A 271 11.74 43.01 19.24
CA LEU A 271 10.49 43.76 19.36
C LEU A 271 9.55 43.19 20.43
N LEU A 272 9.34 41.87 20.47
CA LEU A 272 8.52 41.23 21.49
C LEU A 272 9.10 41.41 22.90
N GLN A 273 10.42 41.40 23.04
CA GLN A 273 11.09 41.71 24.31
C GLN A 273 10.87 43.17 24.72
N GLU A 274 10.98 44.10 23.77
CA GLU A 274 10.71 45.52 24.03
C GLU A 274 9.25 45.75 24.45
N TYR A 275 8.29 45.11 23.77
CA TYR A 275 6.87 45.21 24.11
C TYR A 275 6.57 44.59 25.48
N SER A 276 7.16 43.43 25.79
CA SER A 276 7.07 42.83 27.13
C SER A 276 7.50 43.81 28.21
N GLN A 277 8.63 44.50 28.01
CA GLN A 277 9.13 45.46 28.99
C GLN A 277 8.20 46.67 29.12
N ARG A 278 7.63 47.17 28.03
CA ARG A 278 6.67 48.28 28.05
C ARG A 278 5.36 47.91 28.75
N TYR A 279 4.86 46.70 28.57
CA TYR A 279 3.69 46.20 29.30
C TYR A 279 3.97 46.07 30.81
N GLN A 280 5.13 45.53 31.18
CA GLN A 280 5.57 45.48 32.58
C GLN A 280 5.69 46.88 33.21
N ASP A 281 6.22 47.86 32.47
CA ASP A 281 6.33 49.25 32.93
C ASP A 281 4.95 49.89 33.19
N GLN A 282 3.91 49.43 32.51
CA GLN A 282 2.50 49.81 32.73
C GLN A 282 1.81 48.97 33.82
N GLY A 283 2.47 47.94 34.36
CA GLY A 283 1.90 47.01 35.35
C GLY A 283 0.91 46.01 34.76
N ILE A 284 0.95 45.77 33.45
CA ILE A 284 0.01 44.91 32.72
C ILE A 284 0.73 43.64 32.27
N ARG A 285 0.08 42.48 32.42
CA ARG A 285 0.56 41.22 31.81
C ARG A 285 -0.20 40.93 30.51
N PRO A 286 0.50 40.89 29.37
CA PRO A 286 -0.13 40.60 28.08
C PRO A 286 -0.42 39.09 27.91
N THR A 287 -1.63 38.78 27.47
CA THR A 287 -2.07 37.45 27.05
C THR A 287 -2.16 37.41 25.53
N LEU A 288 -1.20 36.79 24.86
CA LEU A 288 -1.18 36.63 23.41
C LEU A 288 -2.00 35.41 23.02
N ILE A 289 -3.12 35.62 22.34
CA ILE A 289 -4.01 34.55 21.86
C ILE A 289 -3.83 34.44 20.34
N CYS A 290 -3.30 33.30 19.90
CA CYS A 290 -3.13 32.98 18.48
C CYS A 290 -4.07 31.83 18.14
N GLU A 291 -5.17 32.09 17.42
CA GLU A 291 -6.16 31.03 17.09
C GLU A 291 -5.58 29.91 16.24
N ASP A 292 -4.62 30.25 15.39
CA ASP A 292 -3.97 29.33 14.47
C ASP A 292 -2.54 29.81 14.21
N LEU A 293 -1.55 28.94 14.45
CA LEU A 293 -0.14 29.27 14.26
C LEU A 293 0.22 29.52 12.78
N THR A 294 -0.57 28.99 11.84
CA THR A 294 -0.38 29.24 10.41
C THR A 294 -0.60 30.70 10.02
N THR A 295 -1.36 31.47 10.82
CA THR A 295 -1.61 32.90 10.59
C THR A 295 -0.33 33.74 10.60
N PHE A 296 0.73 33.30 11.27
CA PHE A 296 1.99 34.03 11.38
C PHE A 296 2.96 33.85 10.20
N SER A 297 2.62 33.02 9.20
CA SER A 297 3.34 32.84 7.93
C SER A 297 4.88 32.88 8.06
N VAL A 298 5.52 33.96 7.60
CA VAL A 298 6.99 34.19 7.58
C VAL A 298 7.57 34.35 8.99
N LEU A 299 6.78 34.81 9.96
CA LEU A 299 7.19 35.07 11.34
C LEU A 299 7.04 33.83 12.24
N LYS A 300 6.47 32.73 11.75
CA LYS A 300 6.17 31.56 12.59
C LYS A 300 7.42 30.99 13.26
N GLU A 301 8.55 30.93 12.54
CA GLU A 301 9.81 30.37 13.05
C GLU A 301 10.40 31.27 14.13
N GLN A 302 10.49 32.59 13.88
CA GLN A 302 10.96 33.56 14.88
C GLN A 302 10.07 33.63 16.12
N LEU A 303 8.74 33.51 15.93
CA LEU A 303 7.77 33.47 17.02
C LEU A 303 7.98 32.19 17.86
N LEU A 304 8.01 31.01 17.24
CA LEU A 304 8.24 29.74 17.94
C LEU A 304 9.58 29.76 18.70
N ASP A 305 10.65 30.22 18.07
CA ASP A 305 11.96 30.34 18.72
C ASP A 305 11.91 31.28 19.93
N HIS A 306 11.27 32.45 19.81
CA HIS A 306 11.10 33.37 20.94
C HIS A 306 10.26 32.78 22.08
N ILE A 307 9.13 32.17 21.74
CA ILE A 307 8.18 31.60 22.70
C ILE A 307 8.85 30.51 23.55
N PHE A 308 9.68 29.65 22.94
CA PHE A 308 10.31 28.51 23.64
C PHE A 308 11.70 28.81 24.24
N GLU A 309 12.22 30.03 24.08
CA GLU A 309 13.45 30.48 24.72
C GLU A 309 13.22 30.93 26.18
N LEU A 310 13.91 30.27 27.11
CA LEU A 310 13.78 30.49 28.55
C LEU A 310 14.19 31.92 28.96
N GLY A 311 13.23 32.67 29.52
CA GLY A 311 13.47 33.89 30.29
C GLY A 311 13.62 35.18 29.49
N SER A 312 13.08 35.25 28.26
CA SER A 312 13.22 36.42 27.40
C SER A 312 12.08 37.45 27.50
N SER A 313 10.87 37.06 27.92
CA SER A 313 9.71 37.94 28.09
C SER A 313 8.69 37.38 29.11
N SER A 314 7.62 38.12 29.40
CA SER A 314 6.56 37.81 30.38
C SER A 314 5.17 37.81 29.76
N PHE A 315 4.94 36.96 28.76
CA PHE A 315 3.63 36.75 28.14
C PHE A 315 2.94 35.48 28.67
N ASP A 316 1.62 35.51 28.74
CA ASP A 316 0.81 34.28 28.72
C ASP A 316 0.38 34.03 27.27
N ILE A 317 0.67 32.85 26.73
CA ILE A 317 0.53 32.59 25.30
C ILE A 317 -0.41 31.41 25.09
N VAL A 318 -1.49 31.63 24.36
CA VAL A 318 -2.43 30.60 23.92
C VAL A 318 -2.22 30.36 22.43
N LEU A 319 -1.81 29.15 22.07
CA LEU A 319 -1.53 28.74 20.69
C LEU A 319 -2.52 27.68 20.24
N GLY A 320 -3.33 27.99 19.23
CA GLY A 320 -4.17 27.02 18.55
C GLY A 320 -3.39 26.20 17.52
N TRP A 321 -3.57 24.88 17.58
CA TRP A 321 -3.06 23.92 16.59
C TRP A 321 -4.17 23.10 15.95
N THR A 322 -4.05 22.94 14.64
CA THR A 322 -4.89 22.06 13.83
C THR A 322 -4.20 20.71 13.61
N ILE A 323 -4.98 19.64 13.78
CA ILE A 323 -4.51 18.26 13.56
C ILE A 323 -4.18 18.07 12.07
N GLY A 324 -3.11 17.33 11.77
CA GLY A 324 -2.55 17.15 10.41
C GLY A 324 -1.37 18.06 10.07
N TRP A 325 -1.19 19.20 10.76
CA TRP A 325 -0.02 20.08 10.60
C TRP A 325 1.23 19.57 11.37
N GLU A 326 1.07 18.61 12.29
CA GLU A 326 2.00 18.41 13.41
C GLU A 326 3.30 17.64 13.10
N GLN A 327 3.32 16.68 12.17
CA GLN A 327 4.48 15.78 12.07
C GLN A 327 5.60 16.30 11.15
N ASP A 328 5.27 16.87 10.00
CA ASP A 328 6.29 17.36 9.06
C ASP A 328 6.67 18.84 9.31
N ASN A 329 5.72 19.71 9.67
CA ASN A 329 5.98 21.15 9.76
C ASN A 329 6.64 21.59 11.07
N ILE A 330 6.42 20.87 12.18
CA ILE A 330 6.94 21.22 13.51
C ILE A 330 8.42 20.82 13.65
N ASN A 331 8.76 19.61 13.20
CA ASN A 331 10.15 19.15 13.18
C ASN A 331 10.99 20.04 12.24
N ASP A 332 10.41 20.46 11.12
CA ASP A 332 11.03 21.41 10.18
C ASP A 332 11.18 22.81 10.82
N ALA A 333 10.15 23.37 11.46
CA ALA A 333 10.19 24.74 12.01
C ALA A 333 11.14 24.90 13.21
N LEU A 334 11.31 23.87 14.04
CA LEU A 334 12.21 23.91 15.21
C LEU A 334 13.58 23.25 14.95
N ALA A 335 13.83 22.77 13.72
CA ALA A 335 15.01 22.03 13.30
C ALA A 335 15.42 20.92 14.30
N ARG A 336 14.44 20.17 14.81
CA ARG A 336 14.62 19.17 15.87
C ARG A 336 13.80 17.91 15.61
N GLU A 337 14.43 16.75 15.74
CA GLU A 337 13.72 15.48 15.87
C GLU A 337 12.91 15.46 17.19
N ASN A 338 11.64 15.07 17.12
CA ASN A 338 10.70 15.05 18.26
C ASN A 338 10.38 16.44 18.84
N ALA A 339 10.29 17.46 17.98
CA ALA A 339 9.94 18.82 18.39
C ALA A 339 8.56 18.90 19.09
N ALA A 340 7.60 18.05 18.73
CA ALA A 340 6.32 17.92 19.43
C ALA A 340 6.50 17.53 20.92
N THR A 341 7.37 16.56 21.20
CA THR A 341 7.70 16.13 22.58
C THR A 341 8.42 17.23 23.36
N TYR A 342 9.30 17.98 22.69
CA TYR A 342 9.97 19.14 23.27
C TYR A 342 8.98 20.25 23.67
N MET A 343 7.97 20.51 22.84
CA MET A 343 6.95 21.52 23.12
C MET A 343 5.98 21.06 24.21
N LYS A 344 5.51 19.81 24.18
CA LYS A 344 4.68 19.21 25.26
C LYS A 344 5.39 19.26 26.62
N GLY A 345 6.71 19.09 26.64
CA GLY A 345 7.52 19.20 27.86
C GLY A 345 7.78 20.63 28.35
N ARG A 346 7.47 21.65 27.54
CA ARG A 346 7.67 23.08 27.86
C ARG A 346 6.38 23.87 28.01
N SER A 347 5.25 23.36 27.54
CA SER A 347 3.94 23.95 27.75
C SER A 347 3.47 23.80 29.20
N GLU A 348 2.87 24.86 29.74
CA GLU A 348 2.14 24.81 31.01
C GLU A 348 0.75 24.19 30.86
N GLY A 349 0.16 24.31 29.67
CA GLY A 349 -1.09 23.65 29.30
C GLY A 349 -0.96 22.99 27.94
N TYR A 350 -1.29 21.70 27.85
CA TYR A 350 -1.49 20.99 26.59
C TYR A 350 -2.90 20.42 26.62
N LEU A 351 -3.76 20.97 25.78
CA LEU A 351 -5.20 20.77 25.79
C LEU A 351 -5.64 20.27 24.41
N THR A 352 -6.49 19.26 24.39
CA THR A 352 -6.98 18.60 23.19
C THR A 352 -8.51 18.72 23.14
N MET A 353 -9.05 19.25 22.05
CA MET A 353 -10.48 19.53 21.86
C MET A 353 -11.20 18.50 20.98
N THR A 354 -10.46 17.63 20.30
CA THR A 354 -11.02 16.57 19.45
C THR A 354 -10.36 15.23 19.71
N ASP A 355 -11.08 14.15 19.46
CA ASP A 355 -10.51 12.80 19.49
C ASP A 355 -9.69 12.46 18.24
N ASP A 356 -9.24 11.20 18.16
CA ASP A 356 -8.43 10.68 17.05
C ASP A 356 -9.23 10.58 15.73
N ASN A 357 -10.57 10.58 15.80
CA ASN A 357 -11.46 10.58 14.63
C ASN A 357 -11.84 12.00 14.18
N GLY A 358 -11.42 13.03 14.92
CA GLY A 358 -11.71 14.43 14.64
C GLY A 358 -13.05 14.92 15.18
N GLU A 359 -13.67 14.18 16.11
CA GLU A 359 -14.90 14.56 16.78
C GLU A 359 -14.62 15.53 17.93
N ALA A 360 -15.41 16.59 18.05
CA ALA A 360 -15.25 17.57 19.14
C ALA A 360 -15.74 17.00 20.48
N TYR A 361 -14.86 16.90 21.48
CA TYR A 361 -15.17 16.29 22.78
C TYR A 361 -16.36 16.92 23.51
N PHE A 362 -16.60 18.23 23.32
CA PHE A 362 -17.69 18.95 23.96
C PHE A 362 -19.03 18.81 23.24
N LEU A 363 -19.02 18.35 21.98
CA LEU A 363 -20.23 18.25 21.18
C LEU A 363 -20.83 16.85 21.39
N ASP A 364 -21.72 16.71 22.37
CA ASP A 364 -22.59 15.55 22.52
C ASP A 364 -24.00 15.85 21.99
N ASP A 365 -24.92 14.88 22.07
CA ASP A 365 -26.29 15.04 21.59
C ASP A 365 -26.99 16.23 22.26
N ASP A 366 -26.85 16.39 23.58
CA ASP A 366 -27.43 17.51 24.33
C ASP A 366 -26.80 18.87 23.93
N ALA A 367 -25.47 18.93 23.81
CA ALA A 367 -24.75 20.13 23.40
C ALA A 367 -25.06 20.52 21.94
N SER A 368 -25.28 19.54 21.07
CA SER A 368 -25.66 19.76 19.66
C SER A 368 -27.03 20.45 19.56
N VAL A 369 -27.99 20.00 20.38
CA VAL A 369 -29.32 20.61 20.49
C VAL A 369 -29.23 21.98 21.13
N ALA A 370 -28.45 22.15 22.20
CA ALA A 370 -28.26 23.43 22.86
C ALA A 370 -27.64 24.48 21.91
N LEU A 371 -26.66 24.07 21.09
CA LEU A 371 -26.02 24.90 20.07
C LEU A 371 -27.02 25.31 18.99
N ALA A 372 -27.77 24.37 18.42
CA ALA A 372 -28.81 24.68 17.44
C ALA A 372 -29.87 25.63 18.03
N ARG A 373 -30.32 25.38 19.27
CA ARG A 373 -31.30 26.21 19.98
C ARG A 373 -30.80 27.64 20.21
N SER A 374 -29.56 27.80 20.65
CA SER A 374 -28.94 29.10 20.91
C SER A 374 -28.88 29.95 19.62
N TYR A 375 -28.39 29.37 18.52
CA TYR A 375 -28.30 30.06 17.23
C TYR A 375 -29.68 30.37 16.62
N LEU A 376 -30.62 29.41 16.65
CA LEU A 376 -32.00 29.64 16.17
C LEU A 376 -32.70 30.72 17.00
N GLY A 377 -32.54 30.70 18.32
CA GLY A 377 -33.08 31.71 19.22
C GLY A 377 -32.53 33.11 18.92
N ALA A 378 -31.22 33.24 18.69
CA ALA A 378 -30.59 34.50 18.31
C ALA A 378 -31.09 35.01 16.95
N ILE A 379 -31.21 34.14 15.95
CA ILE A 379 -31.73 34.48 14.62
C ILE A 379 -33.19 34.94 14.71
N LYS A 380 -34.06 34.18 15.40
CA LYS A 380 -35.49 34.50 15.54
C LYS A 380 -35.69 35.83 16.29
N ARG A 381 -34.95 36.10 17.36
CA ARG A 381 -35.06 37.36 18.15
C ARG A 381 -34.63 38.61 17.38
N ASN A 382 -33.65 38.47 16.49
CA ASN A 382 -33.10 39.58 15.69
C ASN A 382 -33.75 39.71 14.30
N SER A 383 -34.69 38.81 13.97
CA SER A 383 -35.49 38.83 12.75
C SER A 383 -36.73 39.72 12.91
N ASN A 384 -37.18 40.34 11.82
CA ASN A 384 -38.44 41.10 11.77
C ASN A 384 -39.62 40.26 11.26
N ALA A 385 -39.44 38.95 11.07
CA ALA A 385 -40.48 38.02 10.62
C ALA A 385 -41.55 37.76 11.70
N GLU A 386 -42.71 37.22 11.29
CA GLU A 386 -43.74 36.78 12.22
C GLU A 386 -43.24 35.57 13.03
N THR A 387 -43.62 35.48 14.30
CA THR A 387 -43.27 34.33 15.15
C THR A 387 -44.11 33.12 14.75
N ALA A 388 -43.51 31.92 14.76
CA ALA A 388 -44.22 30.68 14.52
C ALA A 388 -45.38 30.49 15.54
N PRO A 389 -46.51 29.88 15.13
CA PRO A 389 -47.58 29.50 16.05
C PRO A 389 -47.07 28.59 17.18
N GLU A 390 -47.63 28.70 18.39
CA GLU A 390 -47.24 27.86 19.55
C GLU A 390 -47.38 26.36 19.23
N GLU A 391 -48.42 25.95 18.51
CA GLU A 391 -48.66 24.57 18.07
C GLU A 391 -47.54 24.03 17.15
N VAL A 392 -46.94 24.90 16.33
CA VAL A 392 -45.81 24.55 15.45
C VAL A 392 -44.50 24.49 16.22
N GLU A 393 -44.26 25.42 17.15
CA GLU A 393 -43.05 25.33 18.00
C GLU A 393 -43.11 24.09 18.91
N GLU A 394 -44.28 23.72 19.44
CA GLU A 394 -44.45 22.53 20.29
C GLU A 394 -44.24 21.21 19.52
N ALA A 395 -44.72 21.11 18.28
CA ALA A 395 -44.51 19.93 17.43
C ALA A 395 -43.01 19.69 17.10
N PHE A 396 -42.20 20.75 17.17
CA PHE A 396 -40.79 20.78 16.80
C PHE A 396 -39.86 21.06 18.01
N ASP A 397 -40.32 20.84 19.24
CA ASP A 397 -39.52 21.01 20.48
C ASP A 397 -38.85 22.40 20.64
N GLU A 398 -39.52 23.45 20.14
CA GLU A 398 -39.08 24.85 20.00
C GLU A 398 -37.86 25.06 19.07
N LEU A 399 -37.55 24.07 18.23
CA LEU A 399 -36.42 24.08 17.29
C LEU A 399 -36.88 24.26 15.83
N TYR A 400 -38.12 24.70 15.59
CA TYR A 400 -38.68 24.82 14.24
C TYR A 400 -37.71 25.49 13.26
N PRO A 401 -37.42 24.89 12.09
CA PRO A 401 -38.13 23.74 11.46
C PRO A 401 -37.61 22.34 11.83
N PHE A 402 -36.75 22.21 12.85
CA PHE A 402 -36.18 20.93 13.31
C PHE A 402 -36.80 20.49 14.63
N ASN A 403 -36.64 19.23 15.02
CA ASN A 403 -36.92 18.75 16.39
C ASN A 403 -35.65 18.16 17.01
N GLN A 404 -35.68 17.74 18.28
CA GLN A 404 -34.47 17.19 18.93
C GLN A 404 -33.94 15.96 18.18
N ARG A 405 -34.84 15.06 17.76
CA ARG A 405 -34.50 13.87 16.97
C ARG A 405 -33.76 14.23 15.68
N PHE A 406 -34.24 15.21 14.93
CA PHE A 406 -33.61 15.66 13.69
C PHE A 406 -32.18 16.11 13.92
N ILE A 407 -31.95 16.92 14.97
CA ILE A 407 -30.60 17.42 15.30
C ILE A 407 -29.69 16.27 15.72
N HIS A 408 -30.16 15.32 16.54
CA HIS A 408 -29.38 14.14 16.91
C HIS A 408 -29.04 13.28 15.69
N VAL A 409 -30.01 13.00 14.82
CA VAL A 409 -29.79 12.23 13.59
C VAL A 409 -28.81 12.95 12.67
N ALA A 410 -29.01 14.25 12.43
CA ALA A 410 -28.13 15.03 11.58
C ALA A 410 -26.71 15.12 12.16
N TYR A 411 -26.58 15.25 13.49
CA TYR A 411 -25.29 15.28 14.18
C TYR A 411 -24.54 13.95 14.05
N ARG A 412 -25.23 12.84 14.34
CA ARG A 412 -24.67 11.48 14.27
C ARG A 412 -24.25 11.08 12.85
N GLN A 413 -24.93 11.62 11.83
CA GLN A 413 -24.68 11.33 10.42
C GLN A 413 -23.78 12.39 9.73
N LEU A 414 -23.12 13.30 10.47
CA LEU A 414 -22.20 14.27 9.86
C LEU A 414 -20.98 13.57 9.25
N ASN A 415 -20.71 13.89 7.98
CA ASN A 415 -19.56 13.37 7.22
C ASN A 415 -18.95 14.50 6.38
N ASP A 416 -17.62 14.61 6.33
CA ASP A 416 -16.89 15.60 5.51
C ASP A 416 -15.96 14.89 4.54
N GLY A 417 -16.51 14.41 3.42
CA GLY A 417 -15.73 13.82 2.33
C GLY A 417 -15.01 12.52 2.69
N GLY A 418 -15.68 11.62 3.42
CA GLY A 418 -15.13 10.33 3.86
C GLY A 418 -14.47 10.37 5.25
N SER A 419 -14.57 11.49 5.97
CA SER A 419 -14.11 11.64 7.34
C SER A 419 -15.31 11.88 8.26
N SER A 420 -15.45 11.07 9.32
CA SER A 420 -16.53 11.16 10.34
C SER A 420 -16.38 12.37 11.27
N ARG A 421 -15.99 13.52 10.73
CA ARG A 421 -15.74 14.75 11.49
C ARG A 421 -17.04 15.30 12.05
N LYS A 422 -17.18 15.23 13.37
CA LYS A 422 -18.29 15.82 14.11
C LYS A 422 -17.86 17.13 14.75
N THR A 423 -18.05 18.24 14.04
CA THR A 423 -17.71 19.57 14.54
C THR A 423 -18.91 20.52 14.60
N PRO A 424 -18.94 21.46 15.57
CA PRO A 424 -19.99 22.48 15.68
C PRO A 424 -20.18 23.27 14.38
N ARG A 425 -19.07 23.55 13.70
CA ARG A 425 -19.06 24.29 12.43
C ARG A 425 -19.80 23.53 11.32
N LEU A 426 -19.60 22.22 11.21
CA LEU A 426 -20.28 21.40 10.21
C LEU A 426 -21.78 21.35 10.48
N LEU A 427 -22.19 21.11 11.74
CA LEU A 427 -23.60 21.14 12.13
C LEU A 427 -24.27 22.49 11.78
N LEU A 428 -23.64 23.61 12.13
CA LEU A 428 -24.23 24.93 11.91
C LEU A 428 -24.24 25.35 10.43
N LEU A 429 -23.13 25.20 9.70
CA LEU A 429 -23.02 25.66 8.31
C LEU A 429 -23.64 24.71 7.30
N ARG A 430 -23.44 23.40 7.49
CA ARG A 430 -23.84 22.38 6.52
C ARG A 430 -25.24 21.84 6.77
N VAL A 431 -25.70 21.83 8.02
CA VAL A 431 -27.06 21.36 8.35
C VAL A 431 -28.01 22.54 8.58
N VAL A 432 -27.81 23.27 9.68
CA VAL A 432 -28.76 24.31 10.13
C VAL A 432 -28.91 25.41 9.08
N LYS A 433 -27.80 26.01 8.63
CA LYS A 433 -27.83 27.08 7.62
C LYS A 433 -28.34 26.61 6.26
N HIS A 434 -27.98 25.40 5.83
CA HIS A 434 -28.44 24.84 4.55
C HIS A 434 -29.97 24.69 4.54
N CYS A 435 -30.54 24.10 5.59
CA CYS A 435 -31.98 23.93 5.73
C CYS A 435 -32.72 25.26 5.91
N LEU A 436 -32.19 26.21 6.70
CA LEU A 436 -32.84 27.52 6.88
C LEU A 436 -32.86 28.39 5.63
N LYS A 437 -31.92 28.19 4.69
CA LYS A 437 -31.86 28.90 3.39
C LYS A 437 -32.59 28.17 2.27
N SER A 438 -33.02 26.93 2.50
CA SER A 438 -33.78 26.15 1.54
C SER A 438 -35.24 26.58 1.54
N SER A 439 -35.87 26.60 0.36
CA SER A 439 -37.32 26.73 0.24
C SER A 439 -38.06 25.42 0.57
N TRP A 440 -37.33 24.31 0.66
CA TRP A 440 -37.84 22.97 0.91
C TRP A 440 -37.74 22.60 2.40
N PRO A 441 -38.67 21.75 2.91
CA PRO A 441 -38.57 21.21 4.25
C PRO A 441 -37.24 20.50 4.53
N PRO A 442 -36.79 20.41 5.80
CA PRO A 442 -35.49 19.82 6.13
C PRO A 442 -35.28 18.39 5.59
N TYR A 443 -36.29 17.52 5.62
CA TYR A 443 -36.15 16.13 5.12
C TYR A 443 -35.86 16.06 3.61
N GLU A 444 -36.28 17.06 2.83
CA GLU A 444 -36.05 17.13 1.38
C GLU A 444 -34.77 17.93 1.06
N ALA A 445 -34.49 19.00 1.81
CA ALA A 445 -33.26 19.78 1.68
C ALA A 445 -32.00 18.93 1.91
N MET A 446 -32.07 17.96 2.83
CA MET A 446 -30.97 17.08 3.20
C MET A 446 -30.59 16.07 2.11
N LYS A 447 -31.49 15.74 1.18
CA LYS A 447 -31.15 14.87 0.02
C LYS A 447 -30.08 15.46 -0.89
N SER A 448 -29.96 16.78 -0.90
CA SER A 448 -28.95 17.49 -1.69
C SER A 448 -27.66 17.78 -0.91
N ASN A 449 -27.58 17.33 0.33
CA ASN A 449 -26.50 17.64 1.24
C ASN A 449 -25.45 16.53 1.23
N SER A 450 -24.27 16.80 0.68
CA SER A 450 -23.15 15.86 0.64
C SER A 450 -22.40 15.73 1.97
N PHE A 451 -22.80 16.48 3.01
CA PHE A 451 -22.11 16.53 4.31
C PHE A 451 -22.82 15.75 5.41
N VAL A 452 -23.94 15.13 5.08
CA VAL A 452 -24.70 14.32 6.04
C VAL A 452 -25.12 13.05 5.33
N ASP A 453 -24.69 11.92 5.88
CA ASP A 453 -25.03 10.63 5.35
C ASP A 453 -26.54 10.39 5.51
N THR A 454 -27.12 9.67 4.55
CA THR A 454 -28.56 9.42 4.57
C THR A 454 -28.88 8.43 5.70
N PRO A 455 -29.76 8.76 6.65
CA PRO A 455 -30.10 7.85 7.75
C PRO A 455 -30.72 6.55 7.21
N THR A 456 -30.41 5.41 7.84
CA THR A 456 -30.87 4.07 7.42
C THR A 456 -32.38 3.93 7.34
N PHE A 457 -32.82 3.07 6.41
CA PHE A 457 -34.20 2.63 6.33
C PHE A 457 -34.57 1.73 7.50
N GLU A 458 -35.50 2.18 8.31
CA GLU A 458 -36.11 1.35 9.35
C GLU A 458 -37.54 0.90 8.96
N ILE A 459 -38.12 1.45 7.88
CA ILE A 459 -39.47 1.08 7.38
C ILE A 459 -39.43 0.26 6.09
N ASP A 460 -40.43 -0.60 5.90
CA ASP A 460 -40.59 -1.47 4.74
C ASP A 460 -40.65 -0.68 3.41
N MET A 461 -39.95 -1.17 2.38
CA MET A 461 -39.88 -0.55 1.04
C MET A 461 -41.25 -0.47 0.33
N LYS A 462 -42.30 -1.08 0.86
CA LYS A 462 -43.68 -0.98 0.35
C LYS A 462 -44.32 0.41 0.51
N TYR A 463 -43.79 1.28 1.37
CA TYR A 463 -44.32 2.63 1.61
C TYR A 463 -43.81 3.65 0.58
N ASP A 464 -44.55 4.73 0.33
CA ASP A 464 -44.12 5.77 -0.60
C ASP A 464 -42.86 6.50 -0.09
N GLN A 465 -41.99 6.93 -1.02
CA GLN A 465 -40.70 7.57 -0.72
C GLN A 465 -40.80 8.73 0.27
N ILE A 466 -41.86 9.54 0.20
CA ILE A 466 -42.08 10.70 1.09
C ILE A 466 -42.15 10.26 2.56
N TYR A 467 -42.85 9.17 2.88
CA TYR A 467 -42.95 8.66 4.25
C TYR A 467 -41.64 8.02 4.72
N GLN A 468 -40.90 7.38 3.81
CA GLN A 468 -39.55 6.87 4.09
C GLN A 468 -38.61 8.03 4.44
N ASP A 469 -38.65 9.14 3.70
CA ASP A 469 -37.78 10.28 3.96
C ASP A 469 -38.09 11.00 5.28
N ILE A 470 -39.37 11.16 5.62
CA ILE A 470 -39.74 11.84 6.88
C ILE A 470 -39.44 10.95 8.08
N SER A 471 -39.73 9.65 7.99
CA SER A 471 -39.46 8.71 9.08
C SER A 471 -37.96 8.57 9.37
N ARG A 472 -37.09 8.68 8.36
CA ARG A 472 -35.63 8.73 8.55
C ARG A 472 -35.17 9.86 9.48
N TRP A 473 -35.77 11.04 9.34
CA TRP A 473 -35.33 12.26 10.04
C TRP A 473 -36.11 12.54 11.33
N TYR A 474 -37.40 12.23 11.36
CA TYR A 474 -38.32 12.57 12.43
C TYR A 474 -38.93 11.35 13.14
N GLY A 475 -38.63 10.13 12.68
CA GLY A 475 -39.18 8.89 13.23
C GLY A 475 -38.57 8.50 14.58
N VAL A 476 -39.42 7.94 15.44
CA VAL A 476 -39.10 7.43 16.77
C VAL A 476 -39.59 5.97 16.89
N PRO A 477 -38.79 5.05 17.45
CA PRO A 477 -39.22 3.65 17.63
C PRO A 477 -40.39 3.54 18.62
N VAL A 478 -41.42 2.79 18.23
CA VAL A 478 -42.64 2.52 19.02
C VAL A 478 -42.95 1.01 18.98
N ALA A 479 -43.79 0.52 19.90
CA ALA A 479 -44.06 -0.92 20.09
C ALA A 479 -44.40 -1.71 18.80
N ASP A 480 -45.07 -1.08 17.83
CA ASP A 480 -45.51 -1.70 16.57
C ASP A 480 -44.73 -1.24 15.32
N GLY A 481 -43.63 -0.48 15.46
CA GLY A 481 -42.89 0.04 14.30
C GLY A 481 -42.15 1.36 14.57
N ILE A 482 -42.26 2.31 13.63
CA ILE A 482 -41.70 3.67 13.78
C ILE A 482 -42.82 4.69 13.73
N GLY A 483 -42.91 5.53 14.77
CA GLY A 483 -43.86 6.63 14.89
C GLY A 483 -43.30 7.96 14.39
N VAL A 484 -44.08 8.72 13.62
CA VAL A 484 -43.82 10.14 13.28
C VAL A 484 -44.96 11.02 13.83
N LYS A 485 -44.63 12.12 14.52
CA LYS A 485 -45.64 13.06 15.07
C LYS A 485 -46.54 13.64 13.96
N VAL A 486 -47.85 13.61 14.15
CA VAL A 486 -48.86 14.11 13.19
C VAL A 486 -48.65 15.60 12.89
N GLY A 487 -48.31 16.41 13.90
CA GLY A 487 -48.05 17.84 13.72
C GLY A 487 -46.91 18.17 12.74
N ILE A 488 -45.95 17.26 12.55
CA ILE A 488 -44.85 17.42 11.57
C ILE A 488 -45.38 17.22 10.14
N LEU A 489 -46.23 16.21 9.93
CA LEU A 489 -46.87 15.91 8.64
C LEU A 489 -47.83 17.04 8.23
N GLU A 490 -48.63 17.54 9.18
CA GLU A 490 -49.56 18.65 8.96
C GLU A 490 -48.82 19.96 8.64
N THR A 491 -47.71 20.26 9.33
CA THR A 491 -46.93 21.49 9.09
C THR A 491 -46.25 21.51 7.72
N PHE A 492 -45.87 20.34 7.19
CA PHE A 492 -45.28 20.22 5.85
C PHE A 492 -46.33 19.94 4.74
N ASP A 493 -47.62 19.96 5.07
CA ASP A 493 -48.77 19.73 4.17
C ASP A 493 -48.68 18.37 3.44
N ILE A 494 -48.37 17.32 4.22
CA ILE A 494 -48.19 15.94 3.75
C ILE A 494 -49.43 15.13 4.11
N ASP A 495 -50.07 14.54 3.09
CA ASP A 495 -51.25 13.70 3.28
C ASP A 495 -50.96 12.55 4.26
N LEU A 496 -51.88 12.26 5.16
CA LEU A 496 -51.76 11.10 6.05
C LEU A 496 -52.00 9.80 5.24
N PRO A 497 -51.21 8.73 5.48
CA PRO A 497 -51.43 7.46 4.81
C PRO A 497 -52.79 6.86 5.17
N ASP A 498 -53.37 6.05 4.27
CA ASP A 498 -54.62 5.33 4.56
C ASP A 498 -54.46 4.52 5.87
N SER A 499 -55.43 4.63 6.78
CA SER A 499 -55.41 3.96 8.10
C SER A 499 -55.27 2.44 8.02
N ASP A 500 -55.60 1.85 6.86
CA ASP A 500 -55.46 0.42 6.57
C ASP A 500 -54.00 0.01 6.22
N LYS A 501 -53.09 0.97 5.98
CA LYS A 501 -51.68 0.74 5.62
C LYS A 501 -50.70 1.15 6.73
N ALA A 502 -51.04 2.17 7.51
CA ALA A 502 -50.27 2.65 8.66
C ALA A 502 -51.27 3.21 9.70
N PRO A 503 -51.38 2.63 10.90
CA PRO A 503 -52.31 3.12 11.91
C PRO A 503 -51.83 4.45 12.51
N VAL A 504 -52.78 5.36 12.76
CA VAL A 504 -52.56 6.56 13.58
C VAL A 504 -52.93 6.19 15.02
N LYS A 505 -51.96 6.21 15.93
CA LYS A 505 -52.13 5.97 17.36
C LYS A 505 -51.70 7.23 18.11
N ASP A 506 -52.60 7.76 18.93
CA ASP A 506 -52.46 9.09 19.56
C ASP A 506 -52.08 10.20 18.57
N ASP A 507 -50.92 10.82 18.79
CA ASP A 507 -50.31 11.88 17.99
C ASP A 507 -49.25 11.33 17.00
N TYR A 508 -49.17 10.01 16.78
CA TYR A 508 -48.17 9.37 15.90
C TYR A 508 -48.78 8.53 14.77
N VAL A 509 -48.12 8.57 13.60
CA VAL A 509 -48.35 7.63 12.49
C VAL A 509 -47.30 6.52 12.53
N VAL A 510 -47.71 5.25 12.60
CA VAL A 510 -46.81 4.10 12.80
C VAL A 510 -46.57 3.27 11.53
N PHE A 511 -45.31 3.04 11.15
CA PHE A 511 -44.89 2.28 9.95
C PHE A 511 -44.20 0.94 10.28
N GLU A 512 -44.43 -0.11 9.47
CA GLU A 512 -43.83 -1.46 9.64
C GLU A 512 -42.33 -1.55 9.22
N ARG A 513 -41.55 -2.46 9.85
CA ARG A 513 -40.09 -2.67 9.61
C ARG A 513 -39.76 -3.63 8.43
N GLY A 514 -38.66 -3.40 7.69
CA GLY A 514 -38.21 -4.21 6.52
C GLY A 514 -36.97 -5.10 6.76
N ARG A 515 -36.54 -5.98 5.83
CA ARG A 515 -35.40 -6.95 6.02
C ARG A 515 -34.05 -6.34 6.44
N GLY A 516 -33.80 -5.07 6.12
CA GLY A 516 -32.66 -4.32 6.67
C GLY A 516 -32.66 -4.25 8.19
N SER A 517 -33.85 -4.27 8.81
CA SER A 517 -34.01 -4.34 10.26
C SER A 517 -33.47 -5.64 10.86
N THR A 518 -33.48 -6.76 10.14
CA THR A 518 -32.88 -8.03 10.59
C THR A 518 -31.36 -7.96 10.67
N VAL A 519 -30.72 -7.26 9.72
CA VAL A 519 -29.26 -7.03 9.76
C VAL A 519 -28.94 -6.02 10.86
N ILE A 520 -29.75 -4.97 11.04
CA ILE A 520 -29.63 -4.02 12.16
C ILE A 520 -29.83 -4.72 13.52
N GLU A 521 -30.75 -5.68 13.62
CA GLU A 521 -30.94 -6.52 14.81
C GLU A 521 -29.75 -7.44 15.07
N LYS A 522 -29.10 -7.98 14.03
CA LYS A 522 -27.84 -8.73 14.13
C LYS A 522 -26.65 -7.83 14.47
N ILE A 523 -26.63 -6.57 14.05
CA ILE A 523 -25.61 -5.61 14.48
C ILE A 523 -25.71 -5.41 16.00
N LYS A 524 -26.93 -5.29 16.53
CA LYS A 524 -27.21 -5.20 17.98
C LYS A 524 -26.98 -6.53 18.72
N ASN A 525 -27.13 -7.67 18.03
CA ASN A 525 -26.94 -9.02 18.58
C ASN A 525 -26.11 -9.89 17.62
N PRO A 526 -24.78 -9.75 17.58
CA PRO A 526 -23.95 -10.44 16.61
C PRO A 526 -23.99 -11.97 16.81
N PRO A 527 -23.94 -12.76 15.73
CA PRO A 527 -23.87 -14.21 15.83
C PRO A 527 -22.57 -14.64 16.54
N ALA A 528 -22.68 -15.51 17.54
CA ALA A 528 -21.51 -16.01 18.26
C ALA A 528 -20.67 -16.97 17.37
N PRO A 529 -19.34 -16.81 17.30
CA PRO A 529 -18.49 -17.71 16.53
C PRO A 529 -18.39 -19.10 17.20
N GLU A 530 -18.71 -20.16 16.46
CA GLU A 530 -18.40 -21.54 16.86
C GLU A 530 -17.02 -21.97 16.33
N HIS A 531 -16.02 -22.08 17.21
CA HIS A 531 -14.79 -22.87 17.02
C HIS A 531 -14.32 -23.36 18.41
N ASP A 532 -13.79 -24.56 18.68
CA ASP A 532 -13.46 -25.75 17.88
C ASP A 532 -13.31 -26.98 18.83
N VAL A 533 -13.23 -28.17 18.24
CA VAL A 533 -13.44 -29.53 18.76
C VAL A 533 -12.38 -30.10 19.76
N ASP A 534 -12.88 -30.89 20.73
CA ASP A 534 -12.30 -31.98 21.56
C ASP A 534 -10.82 -31.98 22.04
N LYS A 535 -10.66 -32.00 23.37
CA LYS A 535 -9.62 -32.77 24.08
C LYS A 535 -10.24 -33.58 25.23
N ASP A 536 -10.02 -34.89 25.18
CA ASP A 536 -10.59 -35.94 26.02
C ASP A 536 -10.39 -35.82 27.55
N GLU A 537 -11.47 -36.20 28.25
CA GLU A 537 -11.65 -36.99 29.50
C GLU A 537 -10.80 -36.70 30.77
N ASP A 538 -11.45 -36.23 31.85
CA ASP A 538 -11.91 -37.08 32.97
C ASP A 538 -12.63 -36.29 34.10
N ILE A 539 -13.95 -36.52 34.21
CA ILE A 539 -14.81 -36.75 35.40
C ILE A 539 -14.53 -35.97 36.70
N ASP A 540 -15.49 -35.14 37.16
CA ASP A 540 -16.46 -35.55 38.20
C ASP A 540 -17.65 -34.58 38.40
N LYS A 541 -18.77 -35.19 38.76
CA LYS A 541 -20.15 -34.68 38.90
C LYS A 541 -20.33 -33.63 40.00
N ASP A 542 -21.31 -32.74 39.85
CA ASP A 542 -22.51 -32.75 40.71
C ASP A 542 -23.57 -31.69 40.33
N THR A 543 -24.85 -32.17 40.27
CA THR A 543 -26.14 -31.50 40.59
C THR A 543 -26.51 -30.18 39.87
N GLU A 544 -27.73 -29.92 39.40
CA GLU A 544 -29.07 -30.45 39.71
C GLU A 544 -30.03 -30.00 38.59
N GLU A 545 -30.95 -30.86 38.20
CA GLU A 545 -32.08 -30.55 37.30
C GLU A 545 -33.15 -29.79 38.09
N GLU A 546 -33.63 -28.65 37.58
CA GLU A 546 -34.99 -28.17 37.86
C GLU A 546 -35.67 -27.78 36.55
N GLU A 547 -36.50 -28.70 36.05
CA GLU A 547 -37.63 -28.39 35.16
C GLU A 547 -38.68 -27.59 35.96
N GLY A 548 -39.06 -26.43 35.43
CA GLY A 548 -40.06 -25.54 36.01
C GLY A 548 -41.00 -25.00 34.94
N ASP A 549 -41.99 -25.82 34.64
CA ASP A 549 -43.23 -25.58 33.89
C ASP A 549 -43.84 -24.18 34.14
N SER A 550 -44.30 -23.50 33.09
CA SER A 550 -45.31 -22.45 33.21
C SER A 550 -46.39 -22.64 32.15
N GLU A 551 -47.38 -23.44 32.55
CA GLU A 551 -48.69 -23.55 31.90
C GLU A 551 -49.36 -22.18 31.73
N VAL A 552 -49.95 -22.05 30.55
CA VAL A 552 -50.91 -21.05 30.10
C VAL A 552 -52.10 -20.98 31.08
N THR A 553 -52.37 -19.79 31.62
CA THR A 553 -53.67 -19.47 32.19
C THR A 553 -54.36 -18.40 31.34
N GLU A 554 -55.36 -18.85 30.57
CA GLU A 554 -56.43 -18.00 30.05
C GLU A 554 -57.21 -17.40 31.23
N THR A 555 -57.28 -16.07 31.27
CA THR A 555 -58.38 -15.37 31.93
C THR A 555 -58.95 -14.35 30.94
N ASP A 556 -60.13 -14.67 30.47
CA ASP A 556 -61.02 -13.84 29.67
C ASP A 556 -61.86 -12.93 30.60
N GLU A 557 -62.33 -11.83 30.01
CA GLU A 557 -63.30 -10.83 30.47
C GLU A 557 -62.81 -9.60 31.26
N GLY A 558 -62.72 -8.49 30.52
CA GLY A 558 -62.82 -7.11 31.02
C GLY A 558 -62.57 -6.07 29.93
N GLU A 559 -63.57 -5.81 29.06
CA GLU A 559 -63.61 -4.60 28.24
C GLU A 559 -63.63 -3.36 29.16
N GLU A 560 -62.50 -2.68 29.30
CA GLU A 560 -62.43 -1.26 29.61
C GLU A 560 -61.50 -0.63 28.57
N ASP A 561 -62.04 0.34 27.81
CA ASP A 561 -61.30 1.19 26.88
C ASP A 561 -60.21 1.94 27.68
N GLU A 562 -58.99 1.40 27.75
CA GLU A 562 -57.80 2.14 28.15
C GLU A 562 -57.23 2.82 26.89
N GLU A 563 -57.08 4.15 26.96
CA GLU A 563 -56.49 4.98 25.91
C GLU A 563 -55.11 4.40 25.55
N ASP A 564 -54.91 4.04 24.27
CA ASP A 564 -53.69 3.41 23.73
C ASP A 564 -52.48 4.37 23.80
N GLU A 565 -51.93 4.62 24.99
CA GLU A 565 -50.75 5.46 25.18
C GLU A 565 -49.55 4.85 24.44
N VAL A 566 -49.03 5.54 23.41
CA VAL A 566 -47.85 5.10 22.65
C VAL A 566 -46.60 5.15 23.54
N GLU A 567 -46.13 4.00 24.04
CA GLU A 567 -44.82 3.90 24.70
C GLU A 567 -43.69 4.06 23.67
N VAL A 568 -42.99 5.20 23.75
CA VAL A 568 -41.71 5.43 23.06
C VAL A 568 -40.66 4.54 23.70
N ILE A 569 -40.01 3.70 22.89
CA ILE A 569 -38.92 2.83 23.36
C ILE A 569 -37.64 3.65 23.35
N ASP A 570 -37.08 3.95 24.52
CA ASP A 570 -35.71 4.47 24.62
C ASP A 570 -34.74 3.37 24.16
N GLU A 571 -34.36 3.38 22.87
CA GLU A 571 -33.32 2.50 22.38
C GLU A 571 -31.98 2.88 23.02
N PRO A 572 -31.22 1.92 23.58
CA PRO A 572 -29.87 2.19 24.06
C PRO A 572 -29.02 2.72 22.90
N GLU A 573 -28.15 3.70 23.20
CA GLU A 573 -27.20 4.20 22.21
C GLU A 573 -26.40 3.04 21.62
N LEU A 574 -26.37 2.97 20.29
CA LEU A 574 -25.45 2.09 19.59
C LEU A 574 -24.03 2.46 20.00
N THR A 575 -23.25 1.45 20.34
CA THR A 575 -21.80 1.55 20.48
C THR A 575 -21.18 2.01 19.16
N GLU A 576 -19.95 2.53 19.21
CA GLU A 576 -19.27 3.03 18.02
C GLU A 576 -19.10 1.94 16.95
N GLU A 577 -18.78 0.71 17.37
CA GLU A 577 -18.68 -0.46 16.48
C GLU A 577 -20.02 -0.80 15.80
N GLU A 578 -21.14 -0.66 16.52
CA GLU A 578 -22.47 -0.90 15.95
C GLU A 578 -22.86 0.17 14.94
N ARG A 579 -22.49 1.44 15.17
CA ARG A 579 -22.72 2.54 14.22
C ARG A 579 -21.92 2.35 12.94
N GLU A 580 -20.66 1.96 13.06
CA GLU A 580 -19.79 1.69 11.92
C GLU A 580 -20.35 0.56 11.04
N ARG A 581 -20.78 -0.55 11.67
CA ARG A 581 -21.43 -1.66 10.94
C ARG A 581 -22.74 -1.24 10.26
N GLN A 582 -23.52 -0.37 10.91
CA GLN A 582 -24.77 0.15 10.35
C GLN A 582 -24.51 1.06 9.14
N GLN A 583 -23.50 1.93 9.22
CA GLN A 583 -23.06 2.77 8.11
C GLN A 583 -22.61 1.91 6.92
N LYS A 584 -21.75 0.91 7.14
CA LYS A 584 -21.30 -0.04 6.11
C LYS A 584 -22.46 -0.74 5.39
N PHE A 585 -23.48 -1.15 6.15
CA PHE A 585 -24.69 -1.76 5.60
C PHE A 585 -25.52 -0.77 4.77
N GLN A 586 -25.59 0.50 5.19
CA GLN A 586 -26.31 1.55 4.48
C GLN A 586 -25.67 1.86 3.12
N GLU A 587 -24.36 2.04 3.10
CA GLU A 587 -23.61 2.30 1.87
C GLU A 587 -23.78 1.16 0.85
N PHE A 588 -23.84 -0.09 1.31
CA PHE A 588 -24.15 -1.25 0.47
C PHE A 588 -25.56 -1.16 -0.15
N GLN A 589 -26.58 -0.79 0.64
CA GLN A 589 -27.95 -0.70 0.13
C GLN A 589 -28.10 0.42 -0.91
N ASP A 590 -27.44 1.56 -0.68
CA ASP A 590 -27.43 2.67 -1.62
C ASP A 590 -26.73 2.28 -2.93
N TRP A 591 -25.61 1.54 -2.85
CA TRP A 591 -24.92 0.99 -4.02
C TRP A 591 -25.78 0.00 -4.82
N VAL A 592 -26.41 -0.98 -4.16
CA VAL A 592 -27.26 -1.98 -4.84
C VAL A 592 -28.46 -1.34 -5.54
N THR A 593 -29.01 -0.27 -4.97
CA THR A 593 -30.24 0.39 -5.46
C THR A 593 -29.95 1.43 -6.53
N ASN A 594 -28.96 2.30 -6.31
CA ASN A 594 -28.72 3.48 -7.12
C ASN A 594 -27.45 3.38 -7.99
N GLY A 595 -26.56 2.43 -7.71
CA GLY A 595 -25.28 2.28 -8.41
C GLY A 595 -24.31 3.45 -8.19
N GLU A 596 -24.42 4.14 -7.04
CA GLU A 596 -23.59 5.28 -6.64
C GLU A 596 -22.24 4.83 -6.02
N GLU A 597 -21.39 5.74 -5.54
CA GLU A 597 -20.11 5.38 -4.87
C GLU A 597 -20.35 4.49 -3.64
N TYR A 598 -19.46 3.51 -3.41
CA TYR A 598 -19.57 2.55 -2.29
C TYR A 598 -18.33 2.59 -1.39
N PRO A 599 -18.22 3.56 -0.46
CA PRO A 599 -17.01 3.78 0.33
C PRO A 599 -16.57 2.57 1.16
N SER A 600 -17.52 1.77 1.68
CA SER A 600 -17.29 0.54 2.42
C SER A 600 -17.15 -0.71 1.54
N SER A 601 -16.72 -0.53 0.28
CA SER A 601 -16.51 -1.60 -0.69
C SER A 601 -15.62 -2.73 -0.16
N ASP A 602 -14.64 -2.42 0.69
CA ASP A 602 -13.77 -3.38 1.37
C ASP A 602 -14.55 -4.44 2.19
N THR A 603 -15.68 -4.08 2.81
CA THR A 603 -16.48 -5.01 3.62
C THR A 603 -17.13 -6.09 2.75
N LEU A 604 -17.67 -5.70 1.59
CA LEU A 604 -18.23 -6.65 0.63
C LEU A 604 -17.12 -7.45 -0.07
N HIS A 605 -16.01 -6.79 -0.38
CA HIS A 605 -14.81 -7.42 -0.93
C HIS A 605 -14.34 -8.57 -0.03
N ASP A 606 -14.19 -8.36 1.28
CA ASP A 606 -13.75 -9.39 2.22
C ASP A 606 -14.72 -10.58 2.29
N GLY A 607 -16.03 -10.29 2.27
CA GLY A 607 -17.08 -11.31 2.14
C GLY A 607 -17.00 -12.13 0.86
N ALA A 608 -16.73 -11.48 -0.27
CA ALA A 608 -16.57 -12.12 -1.57
C ALA A 608 -15.31 -12.99 -1.62
N VAL A 609 -14.17 -12.48 -1.12
CA VAL A 609 -12.91 -13.22 -0.99
C VAL A 609 -13.12 -14.47 -0.12
N ALA A 610 -13.74 -14.33 1.05
CA ALA A 610 -14.02 -15.46 1.94
C ALA A 610 -14.93 -16.50 1.30
N THR A 611 -15.91 -16.06 0.49
CA THR A 611 -16.78 -16.97 -0.28
C THR A 611 -15.98 -17.78 -1.31
N LEU A 612 -15.07 -17.13 -2.05
CA LEU A 612 -14.24 -17.78 -3.07
C LEU A 612 -13.25 -18.79 -2.46
N GLU A 613 -12.65 -18.45 -1.31
CA GLU A 613 -11.66 -19.28 -0.62
C GLU A 613 -12.27 -20.42 0.21
N ARG A 614 -13.58 -20.37 0.49
CA ARG A 614 -14.27 -21.38 1.28
C ARG A 614 -14.17 -22.80 0.69
N TRP A 615 -14.26 -22.92 -0.63
CA TRP A 615 -14.24 -24.22 -1.32
C TRP A 615 -13.04 -24.42 -2.24
N HIS A 616 -12.41 -23.34 -2.71
CA HIS A 616 -11.37 -23.37 -3.74
C HIS A 616 -10.09 -22.68 -3.27
N GLU A 617 -8.98 -22.98 -3.93
CA GLU A 617 -7.78 -22.13 -3.94
C GLU A 617 -7.78 -21.38 -5.28
N PRO A 618 -8.36 -20.17 -5.35
CA PRO A 618 -8.68 -19.55 -6.63
C PRO A 618 -7.45 -18.97 -7.33
N THR A 619 -6.50 -18.43 -6.57
CA THR A 619 -5.24 -17.86 -7.08
C THR A 619 -4.24 -18.90 -7.58
N ARG A 620 -4.52 -20.20 -7.41
CA ARG A 620 -3.63 -21.31 -7.79
C ARG A 620 -4.08 -21.95 -9.10
N LEU A 621 -3.19 -21.90 -10.10
CA LEU A 621 -3.29 -22.68 -11.33
C LEU A 621 -2.49 -23.99 -11.17
N SER A 622 -3.21 -25.11 -11.18
CA SER A 622 -2.69 -26.48 -11.05
C SER A 622 -3.60 -27.44 -11.81
N ASN A 623 -3.42 -28.76 -11.63
CA ASN A 623 -4.38 -29.73 -12.17
C ASN A 623 -5.78 -29.49 -11.56
N PRO A 624 -6.83 -29.23 -12.38
CA PRO A 624 -8.18 -28.95 -11.88
C PRO A 624 -8.82 -30.16 -11.20
N ASN A 625 -8.36 -31.38 -11.52
CA ASN A 625 -8.85 -32.63 -10.96
C ASN A 625 -8.01 -33.12 -9.76
N ALA A 626 -6.96 -32.38 -9.37
CA ALA A 626 -6.15 -32.74 -8.22
C ALA A 626 -6.91 -32.53 -6.91
N SER A 627 -6.74 -33.48 -6.00
CA SER A 627 -7.29 -33.40 -4.65
C SER A 627 -6.28 -32.90 -3.61
N THR A 628 -5.02 -32.67 -4.03
CA THR A 628 -3.91 -32.28 -3.17
C THR A 628 -3.75 -30.76 -3.11
N ARG A 629 -4.10 -30.18 -1.94
CA ARG A 629 -3.96 -28.74 -1.65
C ARG A 629 -2.52 -28.24 -1.51
N SER A 630 -1.54 -29.14 -1.38
CA SER A 630 -0.13 -28.81 -1.10
C SER A 630 0.85 -29.13 -2.23
N ALA A 631 0.38 -29.48 -3.43
CA ALA A 631 1.27 -29.67 -4.58
C ALA A 631 1.67 -28.31 -5.17
N GLY A 632 2.82 -28.24 -5.86
CA GLY A 632 3.24 -27.01 -6.54
C GLY A 632 2.18 -26.45 -7.49
N GLY A 633 2.31 -25.16 -7.81
CA GLY A 633 1.42 -24.49 -8.74
C GLY A 633 1.89 -23.10 -9.10
N ILE A 634 1.25 -22.52 -10.11
CA ILE A 634 1.44 -21.12 -10.47
C ILE A 634 0.41 -20.31 -9.68
N TYR A 635 0.88 -19.36 -8.88
CA TYR A 635 0.06 -18.48 -8.06
C TYR A 635 -0.02 -17.08 -8.65
N TYR A 636 -1.23 -16.51 -8.66
CA TYR A 636 -1.42 -15.07 -8.81
C TYR A 636 -1.19 -14.39 -7.45
N ALA A 637 -0.09 -13.65 -7.32
CA ALA A 637 0.39 -13.07 -6.07
C ALA A 637 0.42 -11.53 -6.07
N ARG A 638 -0.49 -10.88 -6.81
CA ARG A 638 -0.71 -9.43 -6.75
C ARG A 638 -1.59 -9.11 -5.54
N GLY A 639 -1.11 -8.27 -4.63
CA GLY A 639 -1.83 -7.93 -3.39
C GLY A 639 -1.91 -9.08 -2.39
N ASP A 640 -2.75 -8.92 -1.36
CA ASP A 640 -2.88 -9.85 -0.24
C ASP A 640 -4.03 -10.87 -0.39
N SER A 641 -5.00 -10.62 -1.28
CA SER A 641 -6.18 -11.48 -1.57
C SER A 641 -6.32 -11.79 -3.08
N ILE A 642 -7.36 -12.53 -3.48
CA ILE A 642 -7.77 -12.61 -4.88
C ILE A 642 -8.33 -11.24 -5.33
N PRO A 643 -7.99 -10.72 -6.52
CA PRO A 643 -8.54 -9.45 -6.99
C PRO A 643 -10.04 -9.58 -7.25
N VAL A 644 -10.81 -8.88 -6.41
CA VAL A 644 -12.25 -8.67 -6.58
C VAL A 644 -12.45 -7.16 -6.72
N SER A 645 -13.25 -6.75 -7.70
CA SER A 645 -13.61 -5.36 -7.95
C SER A 645 -15.09 -5.18 -7.76
N ILE A 646 -15.48 -3.98 -7.34
CA ILE A 646 -16.87 -3.60 -7.19
C ILE A 646 -17.18 -2.47 -8.18
N GLN A 647 -18.18 -2.71 -9.02
CA GLN A 647 -18.54 -1.81 -10.11
C GLN A 647 -18.95 -0.42 -9.56
N GLY A 648 -18.31 0.64 -10.06
CA GLY A 648 -18.62 2.04 -9.70
C GLY A 648 -17.58 2.72 -8.83
N ASP A 649 -16.92 1.97 -7.94
CA ASP A 649 -15.96 2.50 -6.96
C ASP A 649 -14.55 1.93 -7.17
N GLN A 650 -14.40 0.61 -7.05
CA GLN A 650 -13.15 -0.09 -7.35
C GLN A 650 -13.11 -0.51 -8.82
N GLN A 651 -12.82 0.42 -9.74
CA GLN A 651 -12.55 0.05 -11.15
C GLN A 651 -11.32 -0.85 -11.25
N ARG A 652 -11.39 -1.86 -12.13
CA ARG A 652 -10.39 -2.93 -12.36
C ARG A 652 -8.97 -2.52 -11.99
N GLN A 653 -8.50 -3.00 -10.85
CA GLN A 653 -7.16 -2.71 -10.36
C GLN A 653 -6.12 -3.69 -10.91
N ALA A 654 -6.57 -4.84 -11.42
CA ALA A 654 -5.75 -5.91 -11.96
C ALA A 654 -6.11 -6.25 -13.42
N SER A 655 -5.19 -6.93 -14.13
CA SER A 655 -5.43 -7.42 -15.50
C SER A 655 -6.52 -8.51 -15.53
N ILE A 656 -6.58 -9.31 -14.45
CA ILE A 656 -7.60 -10.33 -14.18
C ILE A 656 -8.30 -9.95 -12.87
N ASP A 657 -9.63 -9.84 -12.90
CA ASP A 657 -10.43 -9.34 -11.79
C ASP A 657 -11.84 -9.96 -11.82
N ILE A 658 -12.39 -10.29 -10.65
CA ILE A 658 -13.78 -10.73 -10.49
C ILE A 658 -14.62 -9.49 -10.14
N GLU A 659 -15.37 -8.99 -11.12
CA GLU A 659 -16.18 -7.79 -10.96
C GLU A 659 -17.57 -8.13 -10.40
N LEU A 660 -17.93 -7.49 -9.28
CA LEU A 660 -19.27 -7.52 -8.68
C LEU A 660 -20.12 -6.40 -9.32
N GLU A 661 -21.15 -6.79 -10.06
CA GLU A 661 -22.04 -5.87 -10.78
C GLU A 661 -23.14 -5.30 -9.88
N TRP A 662 -23.47 -4.02 -10.01
CA TRP A 662 -24.58 -3.43 -9.25
C TRP A 662 -25.94 -3.90 -9.80
N GLY A 663 -26.94 -4.00 -8.92
CA GLY A 663 -28.33 -4.22 -9.30
C GLY A 663 -29.10 -5.14 -8.36
N GLU A 664 -30.40 -4.87 -8.24
CA GLU A 664 -31.33 -5.57 -7.33
C GLU A 664 -31.31 -7.10 -7.46
N ASN A 665 -31.02 -7.63 -8.66
CA ASN A 665 -30.95 -9.08 -8.91
C ASN A 665 -29.81 -9.78 -8.15
N HIS A 666 -28.80 -9.04 -7.70
CA HIS A 666 -27.64 -9.56 -6.98
C HIS A 666 -27.71 -9.29 -5.47
N GLY A 667 -28.68 -8.47 -5.01
CA GLY A 667 -28.79 -8.03 -3.63
C GLY A 667 -28.87 -9.16 -2.61
N ASP A 668 -29.65 -10.21 -2.90
CA ASP A 668 -29.79 -11.38 -2.01
C ASP A 668 -28.46 -12.15 -1.83
N LEU A 669 -27.72 -12.35 -2.93
CA LEU A 669 -26.43 -13.04 -2.92
C LEU A 669 -25.37 -12.22 -2.17
N TYR A 670 -25.30 -10.92 -2.47
CA TYR A 670 -24.30 -10.02 -1.89
C TYR A 670 -24.58 -9.68 -0.44
N THR A 671 -25.84 -9.68 0.00
CA THR A 671 -26.18 -9.53 1.42
C THR A 671 -25.54 -10.64 2.25
N SER A 672 -25.54 -11.89 1.75
CA SER A 672 -24.89 -13.01 2.44
C SER A 672 -23.36 -12.87 2.51
N MET A 673 -22.73 -12.27 1.49
CA MET A 673 -21.29 -11.96 1.50
C MET A 673 -20.99 -10.81 2.47
N LEU A 674 -21.82 -9.76 2.46
CA LEU A 674 -21.68 -8.61 3.35
C LEU A 674 -21.86 -8.99 4.82
N GLU A 675 -22.80 -9.90 5.14
CA GLU A 675 -22.95 -10.43 6.51
C GLU A 675 -21.62 -11.04 6.99
N TYR A 676 -20.90 -11.76 6.13
CA TYR A 676 -19.56 -12.24 6.47
C TYR A 676 -18.58 -11.09 6.72
N GLY A 677 -18.54 -10.08 5.85
CA GLY A 677 -17.64 -8.92 6.05
C GLY A 677 -17.95 -8.10 7.32
N LEU A 678 -19.20 -8.10 7.78
CA LEU A 678 -19.61 -7.38 8.99
C LEU A 678 -19.35 -8.16 10.30
N PHE A 679 -19.43 -9.50 10.23
CA PHE A 679 -19.44 -10.38 11.41
C PHE A 679 -18.34 -11.47 11.43
N ASP A 680 -17.52 -11.56 10.39
CA ASP A 680 -16.51 -12.60 10.15
C ASP A 680 -17.03 -14.05 10.13
N VAL A 681 -18.36 -14.24 10.07
CA VAL A 681 -19.02 -15.55 10.15
C VAL A 681 -20.21 -15.61 9.20
N PHE A 682 -20.34 -16.73 8.47
CA PHE A 682 -21.56 -17.04 7.73
C PHE A 682 -22.62 -17.62 8.67
N ASP A 683 -23.73 -16.92 8.85
CA ASP A 683 -24.86 -17.41 9.67
C ASP A 683 -25.56 -18.59 8.98
N PRO A 684 -25.50 -19.82 9.53
CA PRO A 684 -26.11 -21.00 8.90
C PRO A 684 -27.64 -20.92 8.78
N GLN A 685 -28.31 -20.04 9.54
CA GLN A 685 -29.77 -19.91 9.51
C GLN A 685 -30.27 -18.98 8.41
N THR A 686 -29.45 -18.02 7.96
CA THR A 686 -29.83 -17.03 6.94
C THR A 686 -29.08 -17.20 5.62
N THR A 687 -27.92 -17.86 5.62
CA THR A 687 -27.03 -17.98 4.45
C THR A 687 -27.45 -19.11 3.49
N ASP A 688 -27.64 -18.81 2.21
CA ASP A 688 -27.80 -19.82 1.15
C ASP A 688 -26.43 -20.28 0.60
N PHE A 689 -25.88 -21.36 1.19
CA PHE A 689 -24.59 -21.91 0.77
C PHE A 689 -24.60 -22.53 -0.64
N ASP A 690 -25.74 -22.97 -1.16
CA ASP A 690 -25.80 -23.55 -2.52
C ASP A 690 -25.65 -22.45 -3.57
N GLN A 691 -26.28 -21.29 -3.34
CA GLN A 691 -26.15 -20.11 -4.20
C GLN A 691 -24.72 -19.54 -4.17
N LEU A 692 -24.14 -19.36 -2.98
CA LEU A 692 -22.75 -18.91 -2.81
C LEU A 692 -21.75 -19.85 -3.50
N ARG A 693 -21.94 -21.16 -3.36
CA ARG A 693 -21.06 -22.16 -4.01
C ARG A 693 -21.16 -22.12 -5.52
N SER A 694 -22.37 -22.04 -6.08
CA SER A 694 -22.56 -21.96 -7.54
C SER A 694 -21.91 -20.71 -8.13
N TRP A 695 -21.96 -19.59 -7.41
CA TRP A 695 -21.28 -18.36 -7.80
C TRP A 695 -19.76 -18.52 -7.74
N ALA A 696 -19.22 -19.09 -6.66
CA ALA A 696 -17.79 -19.33 -6.52
C ALA A 696 -17.25 -20.29 -7.60
N ASP A 697 -17.94 -21.41 -7.87
CA ASP A 697 -17.55 -22.37 -8.91
C ASP A 697 -17.40 -21.72 -10.28
N THR A 698 -18.30 -20.80 -10.64
CA THR A 698 -18.30 -20.11 -11.93
C THR A 698 -17.16 -19.10 -12.03
N ASN A 699 -17.02 -18.23 -11.03
CA ASN A 699 -16.03 -17.17 -11.05
C ASN A 699 -14.60 -17.70 -10.91
N VAL A 700 -14.37 -18.70 -10.07
CA VAL A 700 -13.04 -19.33 -9.94
C VAL A 700 -12.63 -20.04 -11.23
N ALA A 701 -13.56 -20.71 -11.91
CA ALA A 701 -13.27 -21.35 -13.19
C ALA A 701 -12.89 -20.31 -14.27
N GLN A 702 -13.63 -19.19 -14.34
CA GLN A 702 -13.33 -18.10 -15.26
C GLN A 702 -11.99 -17.43 -14.93
N PHE A 703 -11.71 -17.17 -13.66
CA PHE A 703 -10.45 -16.58 -13.20
C PHE A 703 -9.25 -17.45 -13.60
N LYS A 704 -9.32 -18.76 -13.35
CA LYS A 704 -8.25 -19.71 -13.75
C LYS A 704 -8.10 -19.83 -15.26
N HIS A 705 -9.19 -19.69 -16.02
CA HIS A 705 -9.13 -19.67 -17.47
C HIS A 705 -8.38 -18.44 -17.99
N GLN A 706 -8.67 -17.26 -17.45
CA GLN A 706 -7.96 -16.02 -17.78
C GLN A 706 -6.48 -16.07 -17.38
N MET A 707 -6.17 -16.62 -16.20
CA MET A 707 -4.77 -16.82 -15.79
C MET A 707 -4.01 -17.68 -16.80
N ARG A 708 -4.66 -18.75 -17.28
CA ARG A 708 -4.06 -19.64 -18.28
C ARG A 708 -3.87 -18.93 -19.62
N GLU A 709 -4.85 -18.14 -20.05
CA GLU A 709 -4.77 -17.36 -21.29
C GLU A 709 -3.62 -16.36 -21.26
N GLU A 710 -3.49 -15.54 -20.19
CA GLU A 710 -2.37 -14.59 -20.05
C GLU A 710 -0.99 -15.29 -20.04
N ILE A 711 -0.88 -16.46 -19.41
CA ILE A 711 0.37 -17.23 -19.39
C ILE A 711 0.64 -17.87 -20.76
N GLU A 712 -0.37 -18.40 -21.44
CA GLU A 712 -0.18 -19.03 -22.75
C GLU A 712 0.01 -18.01 -23.89
N GLU A 713 -0.42 -16.76 -23.72
CA GLU A 713 -0.15 -15.66 -24.66
C GLU A 713 1.35 -15.31 -24.78
N CYS A 714 2.15 -15.53 -23.72
CA CYS A 714 3.60 -15.34 -23.75
C CYS A 714 4.37 -16.52 -24.38
N LEU A 715 3.66 -17.62 -24.66
CA LEU A 715 4.21 -18.83 -25.28
C LEU A 715 3.88 -18.87 -26.78
N PRO A 716 4.78 -19.34 -27.64
CA PRO A 716 4.47 -19.62 -29.04
C PRO A 716 3.37 -20.68 -29.18
N SER A 717 2.68 -20.68 -30.32
CA SER A 717 1.52 -21.55 -30.57
C SER A 717 1.77 -23.05 -30.46
N GLU A 718 3.02 -23.45 -30.59
CA GLU A 718 3.53 -24.81 -30.48
C GLU A 718 3.64 -25.25 -29.00
N LEU A 719 3.78 -24.30 -28.08
CA LEU A 719 3.95 -24.51 -26.64
C LEU A 719 2.67 -24.15 -25.87
N ASN A 720 2.43 -24.90 -24.80
CA ASN A 720 1.51 -24.55 -23.72
C ASN A 720 2.23 -24.82 -22.40
N ILE A 721 1.56 -24.57 -21.26
CA ILE A 721 2.18 -24.75 -19.93
C ILE A 721 2.70 -26.18 -19.77
N GLU A 722 1.92 -27.19 -20.18
CA GLU A 722 2.28 -28.60 -20.06
C GLU A 722 3.51 -28.96 -20.90
N LYS A 723 3.54 -28.56 -22.18
CA LYS A 723 4.65 -28.82 -23.09
C LYS A 723 5.92 -28.11 -22.64
N THR A 724 5.81 -26.87 -22.18
CA THR A 724 6.94 -26.07 -21.70
C THR A 724 7.62 -26.74 -20.50
N LEU A 725 6.83 -27.27 -19.55
CA LEU A 725 7.36 -27.98 -18.39
C LEU A 725 7.99 -29.32 -18.75
N VAL A 726 7.37 -30.11 -19.63
CA VAL A 726 7.96 -31.38 -20.08
C VAL A 726 9.28 -31.12 -20.84
N LEU A 727 9.34 -30.07 -21.66
CA LEU A 727 10.57 -29.67 -22.37
C LEU A 727 11.66 -29.20 -21.40
N ALA A 728 11.32 -28.35 -20.42
CA ALA A 728 12.27 -27.90 -19.39
C ALA A 728 12.84 -29.07 -18.59
N GLN A 729 12.01 -30.07 -18.28
CA GLN A 729 12.45 -31.30 -17.64
C GLN A 729 13.37 -32.14 -18.55
N CYS A 730 13.08 -32.20 -19.85
CA CYS A 730 13.98 -32.85 -20.81
C CYS A 730 15.35 -32.16 -20.84
N PHE A 731 15.39 -30.82 -20.79
CA PHE A 731 16.64 -30.07 -20.69
C PHE A 731 17.42 -30.41 -19.41
N LEU A 732 16.75 -30.45 -18.26
CA LEU A 732 17.40 -30.81 -17.00
C LEU A 732 17.99 -32.22 -17.01
N ILE A 733 17.25 -33.21 -17.53
CA ILE A 733 17.71 -34.61 -17.59
C ILE A 733 18.83 -34.77 -18.62
N ASN A 734 18.70 -34.13 -19.78
CA ASN A 734 19.74 -34.11 -20.81
C ASN A 734 21.03 -33.49 -20.25
N ALA A 735 20.95 -32.37 -19.54
CA ALA A 735 22.12 -31.74 -18.93
C ALA A 735 22.68 -32.50 -17.71
N ALA A 736 21.87 -33.36 -17.06
CA ALA A 736 22.32 -34.16 -15.93
C ALA A 736 23.01 -35.47 -16.33
N ARG A 737 22.54 -36.10 -17.42
CA ARG A 737 22.90 -37.50 -17.77
C ARG A 737 23.14 -37.74 -19.26
N GLY A 738 22.87 -36.76 -20.11
CA GLY A 738 22.95 -36.90 -21.57
C GLY A 738 21.82 -37.73 -22.17
N VAL A 739 20.65 -37.81 -21.55
CA VAL A 739 19.53 -38.57 -22.12
C VAL A 739 19.00 -37.86 -23.38
N GLU A 740 18.86 -38.60 -24.47
CA GLU A 740 18.22 -38.13 -25.70
C GLU A 740 16.74 -38.50 -25.74
N ILE A 741 15.98 -37.80 -26.58
CA ILE A 741 14.60 -38.14 -26.89
C ILE A 741 14.63 -39.22 -27.98
N GLU A 742 14.39 -40.47 -27.59
CA GLU A 742 14.34 -41.64 -28.49
C GLU A 742 13.00 -41.75 -29.24
N ASP A 743 12.97 -42.55 -30.32
CA ASP A 743 11.79 -42.80 -31.16
C ASP A 743 10.59 -43.43 -30.38
N ASP A 744 10.84 -44.06 -29.24
CA ASP A 744 9.82 -44.61 -28.33
C ASP A 744 9.31 -43.60 -27.28
N GLY A 745 9.90 -42.41 -27.26
CA GLY A 745 9.49 -41.22 -26.51
C GLY A 745 10.04 -41.12 -25.10
N ILE A 746 9.91 -39.93 -24.52
CA ILE A 746 10.33 -39.63 -23.14
C ILE A 746 9.55 -40.53 -22.19
N SER A 747 10.12 -41.39 -21.35
CA SER A 747 9.35 -42.19 -20.36
C SER A 747 8.59 -41.29 -19.35
N PRO A 748 7.38 -41.66 -18.87
CA PRO A 748 6.74 -40.89 -17.81
C PRO A 748 7.54 -40.87 -16.51
N GLU A 749 8.37 -41.89 -16.23
CA GLU A 749 9.23 -41.88 -15.05
C GLU A 749 10.30 -40.78 -15.11
N LEU A 750 10.81 -40.48 -16.30
CA LEU A 750 11.81 -39.42 -16.51
C LEU A 750 11.22 -38.05 -16.17
N VAL A 751 9.95 -37.80 -16.51
CA VAL A 751 9.31 -36.50 -16.27
C VAL A 751 9.24 -36.15 -14.77
N PHE A 752 9.19 -37.15 -13.89
CA PHE A 752 9.16 -36.94 -12.43
C PHE A 752 10.54 -37.17 -11.76
N GLU A 753 11.61 -37.35 -12.53
CA GLU A 753 12.95 -37.58 -11.97
C GLU A 753 13.54 -36.29 -11.38
N GLU A 754 14.04 -36.35 -10.14
CA GLU A 754 14.75 -35.22 -9.55
C GLU A 754 16.09 -34.98 -10.27
N TYR A 755 16.40 -33.72 -10.56
CA TYR A 755 17.66 -33.34 -11.18
C TYR A 755 18.85 -33.77 -10.30
N ASN A 756 19.74 -34.59 -10.86
CA ASN A 756 20.96 -35.04 -10.20
C ASN A 756 22.13 -35.14 -11.19
N SER A 757 23.04 -34.17 -11.14
CA SER A 757 24.27 -34.16 -11.97
C SER A 757 25.41 -35.01 -11.43
N ASN A 758 25.30 -35.65 -10.26
CA ASN A 758 26.37 -36.49 -9.73
C ASN A 758 26.38 -37.85 -10.44
N GLN A 759 27.05 -37.93 -11.57
CA GLN A 759 27.24 -39.18 -12.31
C GLN A 759 28.56 -39.87 -11.89
N PRO A 760 28.67 -41.21 -12.04
CA PRO A 760 29.91 -41.95 -11.74
C PRO A 760 31.13 -41.43 -12.51
N TYR A 761 30.90 -40.95 -13.73
CA TYR A 761 31.90 -40.45 -14.67
C TYR A 761 32.13 -38.92 -14.60
N GLY A 762 31.68 -38.25 -13.53
CA GLY A 762 31.90 -36.81 -13.33
C GLY A 762 30.74 -35.92 -13.79
N LYS A 763 31.03 -34.64 -14.06
CA LYS A 763 30.05 -33.61 -14.43
C LYS A 763 30.42 -32.91 -15.75
N PRO A 764 30.21 -33.56 -16.91
CA PRO A 764 30.74 -33.09 -18.19
C PRO A 764 30.38 -31.64 -18.50
N VAL A 765 29.10 -31.27 -18.32
CA VAL A 765 28.64 -29.90 -18.59
C VAL A 765 29.29 -28.88 -17.65
N SER A 766 29.42 -29.17 -16.35
CA SER A 766 30.01 -28.22 -15.38
C SER A 766 31.53 -28.17 -15.42
N GLU A 767 32.18 -29.21 -15.94
CA GLU A 767 33.64 -29.32 -16.03
C GLU A 767 34.18 -28.68 -17.32
N HIS A 768 33.41 -28.72 -18.41
CA HIS A 768 33.82 -28.17 -19.70
C HIS A 768 33.37 -26.74 -19.95
N PHE A 769 32.22 -26.32 -19.43
CA PHE A 769 31.73 -24.96 -19.58
C PHE A 769 32.02 -24.12 -18.34
N ASP A 770 32.74 -23.00 -18.53
CA ASP A 770 32.96 -22.03 -17.45
C ASP A 770 31.61 -21.45 -17.00
N ARG A 771 31.44 -21.24 -15.69
CA ARG A 771 30.23 -20.64 -15.12
C ARG A 771 29.98 -19.24 -15.64
N GLU A 772 31.03 -18.52 -16.01
CA GLU A 772 30.93 -17.16 -16.59
C GLU A 772 30.67 -17.18 -18.11
N SER A 773 30.69 -18.36 -18.76
CA SER A 773 30.29 -18.49 -20.17
C SER A 773 28.77 -18.36 -20.34
N ALA A 774 28.32 -17.98 -21.53
CA ALA A 774 26.89 -17.81 -21.80
C ALA A 774 26.09 -19.09 -21.54
N PHE A 775 26.53 -20.23 -22.10
CA PHE A 775 25.92 -21.53 -21.84
C PHE A 775 26.06 -21.98 -20.38
N GLY A 776 27.22 -21.79 -19.75
CA GLY A 776 27.42 -22.15 -18.34
C GLY A 776 26.54 -21.37 -17.37
N GLN A 777 26.27 -20.09 -17.67
CA GLN A 777 25.33 -19.25 -16.93
C GLN A 777 23.89 -19.74 -17.14
N ALA A 778 23.46 -19.95 -18.40
CA ALA A 778 22.12 -20.45 -18.71
C ALA A 778 21.84 -21.84 -18.08
N PHE A 779 22.82 -22.74 -18.11
CA PHE A 779 22.77 -24.03 -17.41
C PHE A 779 22.66 -23.86 -15.89
N THR A 780 23.47 -22.98 -15.30
CA THR A 780 23.43 -22.72 -13.86
C THR A 780 22.07 -22.16 -13.44
N ASP A 781 21.51 -21.22 -14.21
CA ASP A 781 20.24 -20.60 -13.89
C ASP A 781 19.06 -21.58 -14.05
N LEU A 782 19.05 -22.41 -15.10
CA LEU A 782 18.04 -23.45 -15.28
C LEU A 782 18.09 -24.49 -14.15
N THR A 783 19.29 -24.91 -13.75
CA THR A 783 19.46 -25.90 -12.66
C THR A 783 19.11 -25.33 -11.28
N MET A 784 19.29 -24.03 -11.04
CA MET A 784 18.77 -23.37 -9.84
C MET A 784 17.24 -23.42 -9.76
N SER A 785 16.54 -23.51 -10.90
CA SER A 785 15.08 -23.67 -10.98
C SER A 785 14.60 -25.13 -10.92
N SER A 786 15.48 -26.13 -10.74
CA SER A 786 15.07 -27.53 -10.90
C SER A 786 13.98 -27.96 -9.92
N SER A 787 13.99 -27.45 -8.69
CA SER A 787 12.93 -27.71 -7.71
C SER A 787 11.60 -27.09 -8.13
N ASP A 788 11.61 -25.87 -8.68
CA ASP A 788 10.41 -25.16 -9.11
C ASP A 788 9.76 -25.87 -10.31
N ILE A 789 10.58 -26.37 -11.25
CA ILE A 789 10.11 -27.18 -12.40
C ILE A 789 9.50 -28.50 -11.91
N GLY A 790 10.18 -29.20 -10.99
CA GLY A 790 9.67 -30.43 -10.38
C GLY A 790 8.34 -30.23 -9.65
N ASP A 791 8.25 -29.20 -8.81
CA ASP A 791 7.04 -28.84 -8.07
C ASP A 791 5.86 -28.54 -9.03
N LEU A 792 6.12 -27.85 -10.14
CA LEU A 792 5.09 -27.56 -11.16
C LEU A 792 4.65 -28.82 -11.92
N ILE A 793 5.58 -29.71 -12.26
CA ILE A 793 5.27 -30.99 -12.90
C ILE A 793 4.38 -31.84 -11.98
N GLU A 794 4.72 -31.93 -10.70
CA GLU A 794 3.88 -32.59 -9.71
C GLU A 794 2.50 -31.92 -9.64
N GLY A 795 2.46 -30.59 -9.57
CA GLY A 795 1.23 -29.80 -9.49
C GLY A 795 0.27 -29.95 -10.67
N ILE A 796 0.81 -30.11 -11.88
CA ILE A 796 0.04 -30.14 -13.13
C ILE A 796 -0.31 -31.56 -13.59
N PHE A 797 0.58 -32.53 -13.33
CA PHE A 797 0.40 -33.89 -13.82
C PHE A 797 -0.01 -34.91 -12.74
N LEU A 798 0.00 -34.57 -11.45
CA LEU A 798 -0.50 -35.47 -10.40
C LEU A 798 -1.94 -35.12 -9.96
N LEU A 799 -2.79 -36.14 -9.88
CA LEU A 799 -4.12 -36.07 -9.27
C LEU A 799 -4.08 -36.27 -7.75
N LYS A 800 -3.09 -37.07 -7.30
CA LYS A 800 -2.73 -37.39 -5.91
C LYS A 800 -1.24 -37.68 -5.86
N SER A 801 -0.66 -37.77 -4.66
CA SER A 801 0.78 -38.00 -4.45
C SER A 801 1.42 -39.15 -5.26
N ASN A 802 0.65 -40.17 -5.66
CA ASN A 802 1.12 -41.30 -6.47
C ASN A 802 0.24 -41.60 -7.69
N VAL A 803 -0.63 -40.67 -8.11
CA VAL A 803 -1.57 -40.90 -9.23
C VAL A 803 -1.35 -39.84 -10.30
N VAL A 804 -0.82 -40.29 -11.45
CA VAL A 804 -0.52 -39.44 -12.61
C VAL A 804 -1.77 -39.29 -13.49
N ASP A 805 -2.00 -38.08 -13.95
CA ASP A 805 -2.93 -37.74 -15.04
C ASP A 805 -2.30 -38.11 -16.38
N TYR A 806 -2.40 -39.39 -16.74
CA TYR A 806 -1.78 -39.92 -17.95
C TYR A 806 -2.33 -39.31 -19.23
N GLU A 807 -3.59 -38.87 -19.25
CA GLU A 807 -4.18 -38.24 -20.44
C GLU A 807 -3.43 -36.95 -20.76
N ARG A 808 -3.33 -36.05 -19.78
CA ARG A 808 -2.62 -34.76 -19.90
C ARG A 808 -1.12 -34.93 -20.16
N LEU A 809 -0.46 -35.86 -19.46
CA LEU A 809 0.98 -36.08 -19.60
C LEU A 809 1.34 -36.74 -20.94
N SER A 810 0.54 -37.70 -21.40
CA SER A 810 0.83 -38.43 -22.64
C SER A 810 0.70 -37.56 -23.89
N GLU A 811 -0.22 -36.60 -23.89
CA GLU A 811 -0.37 -35.64 -24.99
C GLU A 811 0.87 -34.74 -25.12
N ALA A 812 1.30 -34.10 -24.02
CA ALA A 812 2.48 -33.24 -24.02
C ALA A 812 3.77 -34.00 -24.41
N ARG A 813 3.96 -35.22 -23.87
CA ARG A 813 5.12 -36.06 -24.20
C ARG A 813 5.14 -36.48 -25.68
N ARG A 814 3.99 -36.89 -26.21
CA ARG A 814 3.90 -37.34 -27.60
C ARG A 814 4.23 -36.20 -28.55
N ASP A 815 3.65 -35.02 -28.33
CA ASP A 815 3.86 -33.87 -29.20
C ASP A 815 5.34 -33.42 -29.20
N ILE A 816 6.00 -33.39 -28.04
CA ILE A 816 7.44 -33.07 -27.95
C ILE A 816 8.30 -34.14 -28.63
N THR A 817 7.94 -35.42 -28.48
CA THR A 817 8.67 -36.54 -29.12
C THR A 817 8.52 -36.51 -30.64
N ASP A 818 7.35 -36.10 -31.16
CA ASP A 818 7.06 -36.07 -32.59
C ASP A 818 7.93 -35.04 -33.35
N ASP A 819 8.28 -33.91 -32.72
CA ASP A 819 9.18 -32.90 -33.30
C ASP A 819 10.00 -32.15 -32.23
N PRO A 820 11.07 -32.77 -31.68
CA PRO A 820 11.82 -32.19 -30.57
C PRO A 820 12.45 -30.84 -30.91
N GLN A 821 13.01 -30.71 -32.11
CA GLN A 821 13.71 -29.49 -32.52
C GLN A 821 12.72 -28.33 -32.69
N ALA A 822 11.53 -28.54 -33.26
CA ALA A 822 10.55 -27.46 -33.36
C ALA A 822 10.10 -26.93 -31.99
N HIS A 823 10.07 -27.78 -30.95
CA HIS A 823 9.74 -27.35 -29.58
C HIS A 823 10.91 -26.62 -28.91
N VAL A 824 12.16 -26.99 -29.20
CA VAL A 824 13.34 -26.21 -28.81
C VAL A 824 13.30 -24.85 -29.50
N ASP A 825 13.06 -24.81 -30.81
CA ASP A 825 12.98 -23.58 -31.60
C ASP A 825 11.84 -22.66 -31.10
N ALA A 826 10.71 -23.25 -30.67
CA ALA A 826 9.64 -22.51 -30.02
C ALA A 826 10.06 -21.95 -28.66
N ALA A 827 10.82 -22.70 -27.85
CA ALA A 827 11.30 -22.21 -26.55
C ALA A 827 12.20 -20.97 -26.69
N LEU A 828 12.93 -20.82 -27.80
CA LEU A 828 13.72 -19.62 -28.14
C LEU A 828 12.87 -18.34 -28.27
N MET A 829 11.59 -18.51 -28.59
CA MET A 829 10.67 -17.42 -28.96
C MET A 829 9.70 -17.08 -27.83
N ILE A 830 9.89 -17.65 -26.63
CA ILE A 830 9.14 -17.26 -25.43
C ILE A 830 9.43 -15.79 -25.12
N ASP A 831 8.39 -14.98 -25.00
CA ASP A 831 8.52 -13.55 -24.72
C ASP A 831 7.69 -13.19 -23.48
N THR A 832 8.37 -12.98 -22.35
CA THR A 832 7.74 -12.71 -21.06
C THR A 832 7.54 -11.23 -20.78
N ALA A 833 7.85 -10.32 -21.72
CA ALA A 833 7.89 -8.88 -21.48
C ALA A 833 6.55 -8.29 -20.98
N ASP A 834 5.43 -8.83 -21.48
CA ASP A 834 4.08 -8.41 -21.12
C ASP A 834 3.45 -9.25 -19.99
N LEU A 835 4.17 -10.28 -19.49
CA LEU A 835 3.69 -11.13 -18.41
C LEU A 835 3.77 -10.39 -17.07
N ALA A 836 2.64 -10.28 -16.37
CA ALA A 836 2.59 -9.59 -15.09
C ALA A 836 3.52 -10.24 -14.04
N ASP A 837 4.28 -9.40 -13.33
CA ASP A 837 5.12 -9.77 -12.16
C ASP A 837 4.33 -10.43 -11.01
N ALA A 838 3.01 -10.44 -11.12
CA ALA A 838 2.08 -11.09 -10.21
C ALA A 838 2.21 -12.63 -10.21
N TYR A 839 2.62 -13.25 -11.32
CA TYR A 839 2.68 -14.70 -11.43
C TYR A 839 3.94 -15.27 -10.77
N LYS A 840 3.75 -16.15 -9.79
CA LYS A 840 4.84 -16.77 -9.02
C LYS A 840 4.68 -18.28 -8.90
N VAL A 841 5.80 -18.98 -8.78
CA VAL A 841 5.86 -20.43 -8.64
C VAL A 841 6.16 -20.79 -7.18
N GLY A 842 5.44 -21.78 -6.65
CA GLY A 842 5.72 -22.36 -5.34
C GLY A 842 4.70 -23.40 -4.91
N THR A 843 4.82 -23.85 -3.66
CA THR A 843 3.90 -24.82 -3.03
C THR A 843 2.71 -24.18 -2.33
N THR A 844 2.83 -22.90 -1.99
CA THR A 844 1.77 -22.07 -1.39
C THR A 844 2.01 -20.62 -1.82
N ARG A 845 0.97 -19.77 -1.83
CA ARG A 845 1.08 -18.33 -2.17
C ARG A 845 2.19 -17.63 -1.38
N ASN A 846 2.28 -17.87 -0.07
CA ASN A 846 3.27 -17.25 0.81
C ASN A 846 4.69 -17.81 0.66
N LYS A 847 4.85 -18.97 0.02
CA LYS A 847 6.15 -19.58 -0.29
C LYS A 847 6.50 -19.49 -1.78
N ALA A 848 5.71 -18.77 -2.57
CA ALA A 848 5.96 -18.55 -3.99
C ALA A 848 6.96 -17.39 -4.15
N ASN A 849 8.24 -17.72 -4.27
CA ASN A 849 9.33 -16.74 -4.32
C ASN A 849 9.87 -16.51 -5.74
N THR A 850 9.71 -17.49 -6.63
CA THR A 850 10.22 -17.41 -8.00
C THR A 850 9.17 -16.79 -8.91
N LYS A 851 9.52 -15.74 -9.64
CA LYS A 851 8.64 -15.16 -10.68
C LYS A 851 8.51 -16.13 -11.86
N LEU A 852 7.30 -16.27 -12.40
CA LEU A 852 7.06 -17.13 -13.57
C LEU A 852 7.82 -16.63 -14.81
N SER A 853 7.88 -15.31 -15.03
CA SER A 853 8.68 -14.71 -16.10
C SER A 853 10.14 -15.15 -16.02
N SER A 854 10.75 -15.02 -14.84
CA SER A 854 12.13 -15.48 -14.62
C SER A 854 12.33 -16.99 -14.83
N LEU A 855 11.32 -17.83 -14.55
CA LEU A 855 11.42 -19.26 -14.85
C LEU A 855 11.36 -19.53 -16.35
N LEU A 856 10.44 -18.87 -17.06
CA LEU A 856 10.29 -18.99 -18.51
C LEU A 856 11.49 -18.42 -19.26
N ASP A 857 12.04 -17.29 -18.82
CA ASP A 857 13.27 -16.69 -19.35
C ASP A 857 14.44 -17.67 -19.21
N ARG A 858 14.61 -18.33 -18.06
CA ARG A 858 15.66 -19.35 -17.87
C ARG A 858 15.53 -20.53 -18.84
N ILE A 859 14.30 -20.94 -19.16
CA ILE A 859 14.03 -22.00 -20.13
C ILE A 859 14.39 -21.52 -21.54
N SER A 860 14.01 -20.29 -21.88
CA SER A 860 14.29 -19.66 -23.17
C SER A 860 15.79 -19.44 -23.39
N ASP A 861 16.49 -18.87 -22.40
CA ASP A 861 17.93 -18.63 -22.40
C ASP A 861 18.70 -19.95 -22.55
N TYR A 862 18.29 -21.00 -21.82
CA TYR A 862 18.90 -22.32 -21.99
C TYR A 862 18.69 -22.87 -23.40
N ALA A 863 17.47 -22.79 -23.95
CA ALA A 863 17.21 -23.21 -25.32
C ALA A 863 18.06 -22.41 -26.33
N ALA A 864 18.24 -21.11 -26.12
CA ALA A 864 19.01 -20.22 -26.99
C ALA A 864 20.50 -20.50 -26.97
N GLU A 865 21.08 -20.74 -25.80
CA GLU A 865 22.48 -21.12 -25.72
C GLU A 865 22.69 -22.56 -26.20
N LEU A 866 21.72 -23.46 -26.00
CA LEU A 866 21.77 -24.82 -26.52
C LEU A 866 21.78 -24.85 -28.06
N ASP A 867 20.96 -24.04 -28.74
CA ASP A 867 20.94 -23.93 -30.21
C ASP A 867 22.24 -23.33 -30.79
N ARG A 868 22.96 -22.53 -29.99
CA ARG A 868 24.25 -21.93 -30.39
C ARG A 868 25.43 -22.88 -30.26
N LEU A 869 25.30 -23.99 -29.52
CA LEU A 869 26.41 -24.90 -29.33
C LEU A 869 26.86 -25.51 -30.66
N THR A 870 28.16 -25.51 -30.89
CA THR A 870 28.76 -26.09 -32.08
C THR A 870 29.83 -27.11 -31.73
N VAL A 871 29.96 -28.13 -32.58
CA VAL A 871 30.98 -29.17 -32.39
C VAL A 871 32.40 -28.59 -32.48
N GLU A 872 32.59 -27.59 -33.35
CA GLU A 872 33.89 -26.98 -33.63
C GLU A 872 34.46 -26.22 -32.42
N GLU A 873 33.61 -25.50 -31.67
CA GLU A 873 34.03 -24.72 -30.52
C GLU A 873 33.87 -25.52 -29.21
N ASP A 874 32.68 -26.08 -28.97
CA ASP A 874 32.26 -26.59 -27.66
C ASP A 874 32.63 -28.07 -27.43
N ALA A 875 32.88 -28.84 -28.50
CA ALA A 875 33.34 -30.23 -28.44
C ALA A 875 34.75 -30.43 -29.04
N SER A 876 35.53 -29.35 -29.11
CA SER A 876 36.93 -29.38 -29.58
C SER A 876 37.80 -30.37 -28.81
N HIS A 877 37.63 -30.47 -27.47
CA HIS A 877 38.35 -31.43 -26.64
C HIS A 877 38.07 -32.91 -26.99
N ILE A 878 36.88 -33.23 -27.50
CA ILE A 878 36.57 -34.58 -28.00
C ILE A 878 37.39 -34.83 -29.27
N GLN A 879 37.46 -33.84 -30.17
CA GLN A 879 38.25 -33.95 -31.40
C GLN A 879 39.74 -34.08 -31.10
N GLU A 880 40.27 -33.28 -30.17
CA GLU A 880 41.67 -33.36 -29.72
C GLU A 880 41.99 -34.74 -29.12
N ALA A 881 41.12 -35.28 -28.26
CA ALA A 881 41.29 -36.61 -27.68
C ALA A 881 41.13 -37.74 -28.71
N LEU A 882 40.40 -37.51 -29.79
CA LEU A 882 40.27 -38.45 -30.91
C LEU A 882 41.52 -38.48 -31.78
N GLU A 883 42.34 -37.42 -31.87
CA GLU A 883 43.50 -37.39 -32.79
C GLU A 883 44.46 -38.59 -32.63
N PRO A 884 44.89 -38.98 -31.40
CA PRO A 884 45.71 -40.17 -31.20
C PRO A 884 45.02 -41.46 -31.66
N VAL A 885 43.72 -41.56 -31.38
CA VAL A 885 42.91 -42.73 -31.72
C VAL A 885 42.75 -42.81 -33.23
N GLU A 886 42.36 -41.74 -33.92
CA GLU A 886 42.22 -41.73 -35.39
C GLU A 886 43.51 -42.04 -36.14
N ARG A 887 44.65 -41.66 -35.56
CA ARG A 887 45.96 -41.88 -36.17
C ARG A 887 46.41 -43.33 -36.11
N TRP A 888 46.12 -44.03 -35.02
CA TRP A 888 46.67 -45.36 -34.76
C TRP A 888 45.64 -46.46 -34.75
N TYR A 889 44.40 -46.21 -34.35
CA TYR A 889 43.36 -47.22 -34.19
C TYR A 889 42.95 -47.88 -35.53
N ASP A 890 42.93 -49.21 -35.55
CA ASP A 890 42.28 -50.00 -36.59
C ASP A 890 41.39 -51.08 -35.97
N LYS A 891 40.23 -51.35 -36.60
CA LYS A 891 39.25 -52.35 -36.14
C LYS A 891 39.79 -53.78 -36.05
N SER A 892 40.94 -54.05 -36.67
CA SER A 892 41.63 -55.34 -36.62
C SER A 892 42.55 -55.50 -35.42
N HIS A 893 42.80 -54.44 -34.64
CA HIS A 893 43.66 -54.48 -33.47
C HIS A 893 43.11 -55.46 -32.42
N THR A 894 44.01 -56.27 -31.88
CA THR A 894 43.75 -57.07 -30.69
C THR A 894 44.61 -56.59 -29.52
N VAL A 895 44.19 -56.93 -28.30
CA VAL A 895 44.95 -56.60 -27.08
C VAL A 895 46.37 -57.18 -27.13
N ASP A 896 46.52 -58.38 -27.70
CA ASP A 896 47.82 -59.05 -27.88
C ASP A 896 48.72 -58.26 -28.86
N ASP A 897 48.15 -57.73 -29.96
CA ASP A 897 48.90 -56.94 -30.94
C ASP A 897 49.40 -55.62 -30.32
N LEU A 898 48.54 -54.92 -29.57
CA LEU A 898 48.91 -53.67 -28.87
C LEU A 898 50.01 -53.90 -27.82
N ALA A 899 49.94 -55.00 -27.07
CA ALA A 899 50.97 -55.36 -26.09
C ALA A 899 52.33 -55.64 -26.75
N GLU A 900 52.35 -56.37 -27.87
CA GLU A 900 53.57 -56.64 -28.65
C GLU A 900 54.19 -55.35 -29.21
N TRP A 901 53.35 -54.42 -29.65
CA TRP A 901 53.79 -53.12 -30.14
C TRP A 901 54.38 -52.24 -29.03
N PHE A 902 53.74 -52.17 -27.85
CA PHE A 902 54.30 -51.46 -26.70
C PHE A 902 55.65 -52.04 -26.25
N GLU A 903 55.80 -53.37 -26.20
CA GLU A 903 57.08 -54.01 -25.87
C GLU A 903 58.18 -53.63 -26.88
N THR A 904 57.82 -53.60 -28.16
CA THR A 904 58.73 -53.18 -29.24
C THR A 904 59.11 -51.71 -29.11
N LEU A 905 58.15 -50.81 -28.83
CA LEU A 905 58.43 -49.38 -28.62
C LEU A 905 59.28 -49.15 -27.36
N TYR A 906 59.12 -49.94 -26.32
CA TYR A 906 59.99 -49.87 -25.14
C TYR A 906 61.43 -50.29 -25.39
N GLU A 907 61.65 -51.35 -26.18
CA GLU A 907 63.01 -51.71 -26.63
C GLU A 907 63.66 -50.53 -27.37
N CYS A 908 62.86 -49.80 -28.16
CA CYS A 908 63.30 -48.65 -28.93
C CYS A 908 63.58 -47.42 -28.04
N ALA A 909 62.70 -47.13 -27.08
CA ALA A 909 62.89 -46.06 -26.10
C ALA A 909 64.16 -46.27 -25.26
N GLY A 910 64.42 -47.51 -24.82
CA GLY A 910 65.65 -47.86 -24.12
C GLY A 910 66.91 -47.72 -24.98
N ALA A 911 66.81 -47.93 -26.30
CA ALA A 911 67.91 -47.73 -27.24
C ALA A 911 68.20 -46.24 -27.53
N MET A 912 67.17 -45.40 -27.53
CA MET A 912 67.24 -43.96 -27.82
C MET A 912 67.37 -43.07 -26.57
N ASP A 913 67.48 -43.67 -25.38
CA ASP A 913 67.58 -42.97 -24.08
C ASP A 913 66.36 -42.05 -23.80
N VAL A 914 65.16 -42.48 -24.25
CA VAL A 914 63.89 -41.81 -23.95
C VAL A 914 63.43 -42.23 -22.55
N PRO A 915 63.15 -41.28 -21.63
CA PRO A 915 62.67 -41.62 -20.30
C PRO A 915 61.26 -42.21 -20.37
N ILE A 916 61.06 -43.37 -19.75
CA ILE A 916 59.75 -44.00 -19.65
C ILE A 916 58.86 -43.17 -18.70
N LYS A 917 57.75 -42.66 -19.21
CA LYS A 917 56.74 -41.94 -18.42
C LYS A 917 55.83 -42.94 -17.68
N PRO A 918 55.28 -42.57 -16.51
CA PRO A 918 54.34 -43.41 -15.79
C PRO A 918 53.09 -43.80 -16.58
N SER A 919 52.63 -42.95 -17.51
CA SER A 919 51.50 -43.24 -18.40
C SER A 919 51.77 -44.43 -19.33
N TYR A 920 53.01 -44.59 -19.79
CA TYR A 920 53.39 -45.73 -20.63
C TYR A 920 53.38 -47.01 -19.81
N GLU A 921 53.93 -46.97 -18.58
CA GLU A 921 54.00 -48.14 -17.70
C GLU A 921 52.59 -48.63 -17.36
N ASN A 922 51.69 -47.71 -17.00
CA ASN A 922 50.29 -48.02 -16.74
C ASN A 922 49.60 -48.64 -17.96
N ALA A 923 49.75 -48.06 -19.16
CA ALA A 923 49.13 -48.60 -20.37
C ALA A 923 49.61 -50.03 -20.69
N TYR A 924 50.90 -50.31 -20.51
CA TYR A 924 51.46 -51.65 -20.72
C TYR A 924 51.03 -52.65 -19.63
N GLU A 925 50.94 -52.21 -18.37
CA GLU A 925 50.42 -53.02 -17.26
C GLU A 925 48.95 -53.39 -17.52
N THR A 926 48.11 -52.44 -17.97
CA THR A 926 46.71 -52.72 -18.33
C THR A 926 46.58 -53.74 -19.46
N LEU A 927 47.42 -53.64 -20.50
CA LEU A 927 47.43 -54.60 -21.61
C LEU A 927 47.90 -56.01 -21.21
N THR A 928 48.76 -56.15 -20.19
CA THR A 928 49.40 -57.43 -19.82
C THR A 928 48.81 -58.08 -18.57
N GLU A 929 48.39 -57.31 -17.58
CA GLU A 929 47.87 -57.77 -16.29
C GLU A 929 46.34 -57.74 -16.20
N SER A 930 45.67 -56.84 -16.93
CA SER A 930 44.20 -56.68 -16.93
C SER A 930 43.58 -56.66 -18.35
N SER A 931 44.09 -57.51 -19.25
CA SER A 931 43.62 -57.61 -20.64
C SER A 931 42.12 -57.93 -20.83
N GLU A 932 41.46 -58.49 -19.81
CA GLU A 932 40.00 -58.71 -19.82
C GLU A 932 39.17 -57.43 -19.65
N GLU A 933 39.77 -56.33 -19.16
CA GLU A 933 39.12 -55.04 -18.91
C GLU A 933 39.07 -54.18 -20.19
N VAL A 934 39.97 -54.43 -21.15
CA VAL A 934 40.07 -53.68 -22.41
C VAL A 934 39.03 -54.17 -23.45
N LYS A 935 37.93 -53.44 -23.62
CA LYS A 935 36.83 -53.80 -24.55
C LYS A 935 36.93 -53.04 -25.89
N LEU A 936 37.88 -53.43 -26.73
CA LEU A 936 38.12 -52.79 -28.04
C LEU A 936 36.89 -52.76 -28.97
N SER A 937 35.96 -53.72 -28.87
CA SER A 937 34.74 -53.71 -29.70
C SER A 937 33.74 -52.64 -29.27
N ALA A 938 33.56 -52.42 -27.96
CA ALA A 938 32.67 -51.38 -27.44
C ALA A 938 33.29 -49.99 -27.67
N PHE A 939 34.61 -49.89 -27.47
CA PHE A 939 35.38 -48.70 -27.83
C PHE A 939 35.26 -48.34 -29.31
N SER A 940 35.21 -49.32 -30.22
CA SER A 940 34.99 -49.07 -31.65
C SER A 940 33.66 -48.37 -31.94
N ASP A 941 32.59 -48.78 -31.25
CA ASP A 941 31.26 -48.22 -31.44
C ASP A 941 31.22 -46.78 -30.92
N ASP A 942 31.85 -46.52 -29.77
CA ASP A 942 32.01 -45.18 -29.18
C ASP A 942 32.79 -44.24 -30.12
N VAL A 943 33.94 -44.67 -30.64
CA VAL A 943 34.78 -43.86 -31.55
C VAL A 943 34.03 -43.51 -32.84
N GLU A 944 33.30 -44.45 -33.44
CA GLU A 944 32.46 -44.15 -34.62
C GLU A 944 31.38 -43.11 -34.33
N GLN A 945 30.82 -43.14 -33.12
CA GLN A 945 29.79 -42.19 -32.69
C GLN A 945 30.36 -40.77 -32.54
N PHE A 946 31.57 -40.63 -32.00
CA PHE A 946 32.24 -39.33 -31.86
C PHE A 946 32.79 -38.78 -33.19
N GLN A 947 33.17 -39.65 -34.14
CA GLN A 947 33.56 -39.23 -35.48
C GLN A 947 32.40 -38.61 -36.29
N ASN A 948 31.16 -39.04 -36.02
CA ASN A 948 29.98 -38.64 -36.78
C ASN A 948 29.19 -37.48 -36.13
N MET A 949 29.87 -36.49 -35.55
CA MET A 949 29.21 -35.37 -34.85
C MET A 949 28.84 -34.16 -35.73
N GLY A 950 29.23 -34.11 -37.01
CA GLY A 950 29.18 -32.86 -37.80
C GLY A 950 27.81 -32.19 -38.06
N ASN A 951 26.68 -32.85 -37.77
CA ASN A 951 25.32 -32.28 -37.92
C ASN A 951 24.48 -32.43 -36.64
N THR A 952 25.14 -32.51 -35.49
CA THR A 952 24.49 -32.75 -34.20
C THR A 952 23.78 -31.48 -33.70
N THR A 953 22.55 -31.61 -33.21
CA THR A 953 21.83 -30.50 -32.54
C THR A 953 22.39 -30.27 -31.13
N GLY A 954 22.10 -29.13 -30.51
CA GLY A 954 22.60 -28.82 -29.17
C GLY A 954 22.28 -29.88 -28.10
N MET A 955 21.04 -30.40 -28.06
CA MET A 955 20.67 -31.49 -27.14
C MET A 955 21.47 -32.77 -27.37
N THR A 956 21.70 -33.13 -28.64
CA THR A 956 22.49 -34.31 -28.97
C THR A 956 23.97 -34.06 -28.69
N LEU A 957 24.47 -32.82 -28.79
CA LEU A 957 25.85 -32.49 -28.44
C LEU A 957 26.10 -32.67 -26.94
N VAL A 958 25.19 -32.18 -26.09
CA VAL A 958 25.26 -32.38 -24.64
C VAL A 958 25.23 -33.87 -24.29
N SER A 959 24.38 -34.65 -24.97
CA SER A 959 24.39 -36.11 -24.86
C SER A 959 25.75 -36.72 -25.20
N ARG A 960 26.37 -36.29 -26.31
CA ARG A 960 27.71 -36.76 -26.71
C ARG A 960 28.80 -36.39 -25.72
N LEU A 961 28.74 -35.24 -25.06
CA LEU A 961 29.66 -34.90 -23.97
C LEU A 961 29.55 -35.91 -22.81
N HIS A 962 28.33 -36.32 -22.46
CA HIS A 962 28.09 -37.34 -21.45
C HIS A 962 28.56 -38.73 -21.89
N ASP A 963 28.30 -39.11 -23.14
CA ASP A 963 28.78 -40.38 -23.71
C ASP A 963 30.31 -40.43 -23.73
N PHE A 964 30.96 -39.33 -24.09
CA PHE A 964 32.42 -39.22 -24.13
C PHE A 964 33.06 -39.35 -22.74
N ALA A 965 32.58 -38.60 -21.76
CA ALA A 965 33.07 -38.71 -20.38
C ALA A 965 32.83 -40.12 -19.80
N ARG A 966 31.70 -40.75 -20.14
CA ARG A 966 31.42 -42.14 -19.76
C ARG A 966 32.40 -43.11 -20.44
N SER A 967 32.66 -42.94 -21.73
CA SER A 967 33.61 -43.77 -22.48
C SER A 967 35.02 -43.64 -21.91
N GLN A 968 35.49 -42.43 -21.59
CA GLN A 968 36.78 -42.21 -20.92
C GLN A 968 36.86 -42.86 -19.53
N HIS A 969 35.76 -42.83 -18.77
CA HIS A 969 35.72 -43.45 -17.45
C HIS A 969 35.63 -44.99 -17.50
N GLU A 970 34.97 -45.56 -18.51
CA GLU A 970 34.70 -47.00 -18.61
C GLU A 970 35.69 -47.77 -19.50
N GLN A 971 36.45 -47.10 -20.38
CA GLN A 971 37.31 -47.73 -21.38
C GLN A 971 38.77 -47.29 -21.22
N ASP A 972 39.62 -48.18 -20.69
CA ASP A 972 41.07 -47.96 -20.59
C ASP A 972 41.77 -47.79 -21.95
N ALA A 973 41.08 -48.13 -23.05
CA ALA A 973 41.58 -48.00 -24.42
C ALA A 973 41.96 -46.55 -24.78
N TRP A 974 41.29 -45.53 -24.23
CA TRP A 974 41.65 -44.13 -24.44
C TRP A 974 43.07 -43.85 -23.95
N GLU A 975 43.40 -44.23 -22.71
CA GLU A 975 44.73 -44.03 -22.12
C GLU A 975 45.81 -44.83 -22.87
N ILE A 976 45.47 -46.03 -23.36
CA ILE A 976 46.39 -46.88 -24.11
C ILE A 976 46.79 -46.22 -25.44
N TYR A 977 45.84 -45.71 -26.23
CA TYR A 977 46.14 -45.07 -27.51
C TYR A 977 46.82 -43.70 -27.34
N GLU A 978 46.47 -42.94 -26.31
CA GLU A 978 47.15 -41.68 -25.97
C GLU A 978 48.62 -41.93 -25.53
N ALA A 979 48.85 -42.94 -24.68
CA ALA A 979 50.18 -43.36 -24.28
C ALA A 979 51.01 -43.86 -25.48
N PHE A 980 50.36 -44.56 -26.41
CA PHE A 980 50.98 -45.08 -27.62
C PHE A 980 51.45 -43.95 -28.55
N ASP A 981 50.58 -42.98 -28.83
CA ASP A 981 50.89 -41.80 -29.64
C ASP A 981 52.01 -40.95 -28.99
N SER A 982 51.90 -40.67 -27.69
CA SER A 982 52.90 -39.89 -26.98
C SER A 982 54.27 -40.59 -26.94
N LEU A 983 54.33 -41.91 -26.81
CA LEU A 983 55.59 -42.66 -26.85
C LEU A 983 56.24 -42.58 -28.24
N ILE A 984 55.44 -42.63 -29.30
CA ILE A 984 55.90 -42.49 -30.68
C ILE A 984 56.42 -41.06 -30.93
N ASP A 985 55.71 -40.04 -30.46
CA ASP A 985 56.13 -38.64 -30.61
C ASP A 985 57.45 -38.36 -29.86
N ASP A 986 57.59 -38.84 -28.61
CA ASP A 986 58.84 -38.74 -27.84
C ASP A 986 60.02 -39.41 -28.58
N LEU A 987 59.78 -40.55 -29.23
CA LEU A 987 60.78 -41.24 -30.06
C LEU A 987 61.14 -40.43 -31.32
N GLN A 988 60.16 -39.76 -31.95
CA GLN A 988 60.37 -38.94 -33.15
C GLN A 988 61.09 -37.61 -32.83
N GLU A 989 60.83 -36.98 -31.68
CA GLU A 989 61.53 -35.75 -31.26
C GLU A 989 63.04 -35.97 -31.10
N GLN A 990 63.46 -37.15 -30.62
CA GLN A 990 64.87 -37.55 -30.58
C GLN A 990 65.50 -37.73 -31.98
N ASP A 991 64.69 -38.09 -32.99
CA ASP A 991 65.15 -38.17 -34.39
C ASP A 991 65.45 -36.76 -34.96
N HIS A 992 64.78 -35.70 -34.45
CA HIS A 992 64.92 -34.31 -34.91
C HIS A 992 65.95 -33.46 -34.14
N ALA A 993 66.38 -33.89 -32.95
CA ALA A 993 67.44 -33.23 -32.18
C ALA A 993 68.84 -33.27 -32.84
N THR A 994 68.97 -33.94 -33.99
CA THR A 994 70.22 -34.09 -34.75
C THR A 994 70.47 -32.99 -35.81
N GLY A 995 69.75 -31.87 -35.73
CA GLY A 995 69.87 -30.74 -36.66
C GLY A 995 71.18 -29.95 -36.63
N VAL A 996 72.01 -30.02 -35.57
CA VAL A 996 73.33 -29.35 -35.56
C VAL A 996 74.39 -30.15 -34.78
N ASP A 997 75.45 -30.50 -35.52
CA ASP A 997 76.77 -31.04 -35.14
C ASP A 997 76.92 -32.56 -34.89
N LEU A 998 76.27 -33.36 -35.76
CA LEU A 998 76.53 -34.79 -35.95
C LEU A 998 78.00 -35.08 -36.31
N GLU A 999 78.65 -34.24 -37.13
CA GLU A 999 79.99 -34.49 -37.67
C GLU A 999 81.08 -34.53 -36.59
N HIS A 1000 80.84 -33.90 -35.43
CA HIS A 1000 81.79 -33.82 -34.32
C HIS A 1000 81.63 -34.96 -33.28
N ARG A 1001 80.45 -35.59 -33.18
CA ARG A 1001 80.20 -36.80 -32.35
C ARG A 1001 80.46 -38.11 -33.12
N ILE A 1002 80.35 -38.11 -34.45
CA ILE A 1002 80.57 -39.26 -35.36
C ILE A 1002 82.01 -39.83 -35.31
N LYS A 1003 82.99 -39.12 -34.76
CA LYS A 1003 84.39 -39.58 -34.73
C LYS A 1003 84.80 -40.41 -33.51
N GLN A 1004 83.92 -40.68 -32.54
CA GLN A 1004 84.37 -41.27 -31.27
C GLN A 1004 83.64 -42.48 -30.67
N LEU A 1005 82.56 -43.03 -31.23
CA LEU A 1005 81.87 -44.14 -30.55
C LEU A 1005 81.52 -45.31 -31.47
N ASP A 1006 81.93 -46.52 -31.05
CA ASP A 1006 81.59 -47.83 -31.63
C ASP A 1006 80.07 -48.15 -31.52
N GLU A 1007 79.30 -47.31 -30.81
CA GLU A 1007 77.83 -47.42 -30.61
C GLU A 1007 77.00 -47.07 -31.86
N TYR A 1008 77.61 -46.48 -32.90
CA TYR A 1008 76.92 -46.09 -34.13
C TYR A 1008 76.36 -47.28 -34.93
N SER A 1009 77.01 -48.44 -34.84
CA SER A 1009 76.54 -49.68 -35.50
C SER A 1009 75.22 -50.18 -34.91
N ASP A 1010 75.10 -50.15 -33.59
CA ASP A 1010 73.92 -50.64 -32.88
C ASP A 1010 72.75 -49.65 -33.02
N TYR A 1011 73.05 -48.36 -32.95
CA TYR A 1011 72.08 -47.28 -33.23
C TYR A 1011 71.54 -47.33 -34.67
N GLU A 1012 72.38 -47.56 -35.69
CA GLU A 1012 71.94 -47.60 -37.09
C GLU A 1012 71.11 -48.88 -37.39
N GLN A 1013 71.39 -50.00 -36.71
CA GLN A 1013 70.55 -51.20 -36.75
C GLN A 1013 69.21 -51.00 -36.04
N GLN A 1014 69.19 -50.37 -34.87
CA GLN A 1014 67.95 -50.06 -34.14
C GLN A 1014 67.11 -49.02 -34.87
N ARG A 1015 67.74 -48.02 -35.50
CA ARG A 1015 67.07 -47.04 -36.37
C ARG A 1015 66.42 -47.67 -37.59
N GLN A 1016 67.07 -48.65 -38.24
CA GLN A 1016 66.41 -49.42 -39.31
C GLN A 1016 65.26 -50.29 -38.80
N LYS A 1017 65.36 -50.80 -37.57
CA LYS A 1017 64.29 -51.58 -36.91
C LYS A 1017 63.07 -50.70 -36.62
N ILE A 1018 63.28 -49.49 -36.12
CA ILE A 1018 62.22 -48.49 -35.87
C ILE A 1018 61.57 -48.03 -37.19
N LEU A 1019 62.39 -47.67 -38.20
CA LEU A 1019 61.87 -47.28 -39.51
C LEU A 1019 61.09 -48.39 -40.22
N SER A 1020 61.50 -49.66 -40.07
CA SER A 1020 60.74 -50.79 -40.62
C SER A 1020 59.41 -51.02 -39.89
N VAL A 1021 59.35 -50.74 -38.59
CA VAL A 1021 58.11 -50.89 -37.80
C VAL A 1021 57.14 -49.74 -38.11
N THR A 1022 57.63 -48.50 -38.27
CA THR A 1022 56.79 -47.36 -38.69
C THR A 1022 56.38 -47.37 -40.17
N GLU A 1023 57.00 -48.19 -41.03
CA GLU A 1023 56.60 -48.38 -42.44
C GLU A 1023 55.70 -49.61 -42.66
N ASP A 1024 55.64 -50.55 -41.70
CA ASP A 1024 54.78 -51.75 -41.71
C ASP A 1024 53.53 -51.63 -40.78
N LEU A 1025 53.47 -50.59 -39.93
CA LEU A 1025 52.24 -50.05 -39.30
C LEU A 1025 51.54 -49.09 -40.27
#